data_AF-A0A8K1C493-F1
#
_entry.id   AF-A0A8K1C493-F1
#
_cell.length_a   1.000
_cell.length_b   1.000
_cell.length_c   1.000
_cell.angle_alpha   90.00
_cell.angle_beta   90.00
_cell.angle_gamma   90.00
#
_symmetry.space_group_name_H-M   'P 1'
#
loop_
_entity.id
_entity.type
_entity.pdbx_description
1 polymer ?
#
loop_
_entity_poly.entity_id
_entity_poly.type
_entity_poly.pdbx_seq_one_letter_code
_entity_poly.pdbx_strand_id
1 'polypeptide(L)'
;MTVQCWKIKSNSDGSKSIVSSFTNDKCPVQLDIPVLSGKFHAGEKIPIFWNVDRLGGDNIDNEMDMPLPVSKIDETYVRTCESVAKCDPTLGASVQTKPQSGSFNDKGDTVTFSSSNELEFTTSGDFPVSAQAHVYDSTDGSISYYFAAYTTLTVQSNSTAGGTGQQLGVVNCRMSRMDALNETLDASTSVQTSDNCEIAVKLNPLSVVKPNGKLDVSWRATMARGDDKDIHLPTPLTSATVDGQSYQVVSSAVKLCKSDANCNEFTAASDLSVFAKGSPASFNDGSANLVVKDVKVPTKGWDTAFLHFVLAGPSRRYDFTYYFQLVASDSDIAGEVEKATYNKDDGTNYCWEVLADGGEANVTANSVATAGKGDDCPYVLGFSMPDSEIEADASIALEFTVAERSAFSRAKFPSIDLSTVYDGATQEDVNVPIVDIYACPDGSVCTPFSANKTLIYSAPARSLSDGKTTVSGKDIKFPGEGKFTVMVHAVLPNTADRIDMMALGSITVGNADGKESSGGGSNTTLIVVIVVVVVLVLVLGFAWYKRRQRQRMDKLNPVMFGAPPIARSTNHNLPTASRGSMSSEPSGSFGYHRAERSPAEGGHSLERHHDSLSYDPYQRQSFMNMSVDESNLSFAFSDDHRPSIESEAYDV
;
A
#
# COMPACT_ATOMS: atom_id res chain seq x y z
N MET A 1 -20.73 -17.68 -11.53
CA MET A 1 -21.60 -16.82 -12.34
C MET A 1 -22.52 -17.69 -13.17
N THR A 2 -23.73 -17.22 -13.46
CA THR A 2 -24.69 -17.94 -14.31
C THR A 2 -24.74 -17.23 -15.67
N VAL A 3 -24.40 -17.95 -16.73
CA VAL A 3 -24.58 -17.48 -18.11
C VAL A 3 -25.96 -17.92 -18.59
N GLN A 4 -26.69 -17.03 -19.24
CA GLN A 4 -27.95 -17.34 -19.93
C GLN A 4 -27.80 -17.08 -21.42
N CYS A 5 -28.41 -17.92 -22.25
CA CYS A 5 -28.36 -17.74 -23.69
C CYS A 5 -29.69 -18.07 -24.35
N TRP A 6 -30.00 -17.37 -25.45
CA TRP A 6 -31.26 -17.47 -26.17
C TRP A 6 -31.04 -17.58 -27.66
N LYS A 7 -31.85 -18.43 -28.29
CA LYS A 7 -32.07 -18.43 -29.74
C LYS A 7 -33.32 -17.63 -30.01
N ILE A 8 -33.20 -16.55 -30.76
CA ILE A 8 -34.29 -15.61 -31.02
C ILE A 8 -34.56 -15.59 -32.52
N LYS A 9 -35.85 -15.67 -32.88
CA LYS A 9 -36.30 -15.49 -34.26
C LYS A 9 -36.96 -14.13 -34.42
N SER A 10 -36.53 -13.41 -35.44
CA SER A 10 -37.17 -12.17 -35.91
C SER A 10 -38.32 -12.53 -36.85
N ASN A 11 -39.54 -12.15 -36.47
CA ASN A 11 -40.74 -12.38 -37.26
C ASN A 11 -40.90 -11.30 -38.35
N SER A 12 -41.72 -11.59 -39.36
CA SER A 12 -41.95 -10.68 -40.50
C SER A 12 -42.57 -9.33 -40.11
N ASP A 13 -43.18 -9.23 -38.93
CA ASP A 13 -43.76 -8.02 -38.36
C ASP A 13 -42.76 -7.19 -37.52
N GLY A 14 -41.49 -7.61 -37.46
CA GLY A 14 -40.43 -6.98 -36.67
C GLY A 14 -40.43 -7.39 -35.19
N SER A 15 -41.38 -8.22 -34.74
CA SER A 15 -41.37 -8.77 -33.38
C SER A 15 -40.27 -9.83 -33.24
N LYS A 16 -39.72 -9.97 -32.03
CA LYS A 16 -38.73 -10.99 -31.69
C LYS A 16 -39.38 -12.02 -30.76
N SER A 17 -39.22 -13.31 -31.07
CA SER A 17 -39.69 -14.40 -30.21
C SER A 17 -38.55 -15.33 -29.82
N ILE A 18 -38.48 -15.67 -28.53
CA ILE A 18 -37.54 -16.66 -28.00
C ILE A 18 -37.97 -18.04 -28.52
N VAL A 19 -37.09 -18.68 -29.28
CA VAL A 19 -37.27 -20.06 -29.79
C VAL A 19 -36.86 -21.06 -28.71
N SER A 20 -35.74 -20.79 -28.04
CA SER A 20 -35.20 -21.63 -26.97
C SER A 20 -34.26 -20.83 -26.08
N SER A 21 -34.10 -21.26 -24.83
CA SER A 21 -33.20 -20.65 -23.84
C SER A 21 -32.44 -21.72 -23.06
N PHE A 22 -31.16 -21.46 -22.79
CA PHE A 22 -30.27 -22.37 -22.07
C PHE A 22 -29.42 -21.60 -21.06
N THR A 23 -28.67 -22.34 -20.25
CA THR A 23 -27.81 -21.78 -19.20
C THR A 23 -26.46 -22.47 -19.14
N ASN A 24 -25.42 -21.72 -18.77
CA ASN A 24 -24.07 -22.20 -18.42
C ASN A 24 -23.38 -23.01 -19.54
N ASP A 25 -22.99 -24.24 -19.25
CA ASP A 25 -22.25 -25.16 -20.11
C ASP A 25 -22.99 -25.53 -21.41
N LYS A 26 -24.30 -25.28 -21.45
CA LYS A 26 -25.13 -25.44 -22.65
C LYS A 26 -25.02 -24.26 -23.63
N CYS A 27 -24.39 -23.16 -23.23
CA CYS A 27 -24.17 -21.99 -24.08
C CYS A 27 -22.81 -22.10 -24.80
N PRO A 28 -22.74 -22.06 -26.15
CA PRO A 28 -21.49 -22.14 -26.91
C PRO A 28 -20.56 -20.93 -26.75
N VAL A 29 -21.09 -19.82 -26.24
CA VAL A 29 -20.34 -18.60 -25.89
C VAL A 29 -20.52 -18.34 -24.40
N GLN A 30 -19.42 -18.15 -23.68
CA GLN A 30 -19.41 -17.68 -22.31
C GLN A 30 -19.15 -16.17 -22.26
N LEU A 31 -19.79 -15.52 -21.30
CA LEU A 31 -19.48 -14.15 -20.94
C LEU A 31 -19.04 -14.13 -19.50
N ASP A 32 -18.06 -13.29 -19.23
CA ASP A 32 -17.64 -12.97 -17.88
C ASP A 32 -17.62 -11.46 -17.68
N ILE A 33 -18.11 -11.01 -16.54
CA ILE A 33 -17.99 -9.63 -16.09
C ILE A 33 -17.20 -9.74 -14.80
N PRO A 34 -15.88 -9.52 -14.84
CA PRO A 34 -15.07 -9.57 -13.63
C PRO A 34 -15.76 -8.73 -12.57
N VAL A 35 -15.94 -9.32 -11.37
CA VAL A 35 -16.60 -8.61 -10.27
C VAL A 35 -15.79 -7.35 -10.04
N LEU A 36 -16.39 -6.20 -10.36
CA LEU A 36 -15.80 -4.91 -10.05
C LEU A 36 -15.79 -4.84 -8.53
N SER A 37 -14.63 -5.12 -7.92
CA SER A 37 -14.39 -5.00 -6.49
C SER A 37 -14.34 -3.52 -6.07
N GLY A 38 -15.10 -2.65 -6.73
CA GLY A 38 -14.93 -1.21 -6.63
C GLY A 38 -15.92 -0.49 -5.77
N LYS A 39 -15.40 0.50 -5.04
CA LYS A 39 -16.20 1.60 -4.51
C LYS A 39 -16.56 2.48 -5.70
N PHE A 40 -17.84 2.51 -6.03
CA PHE A 40 -18.36 3.49 -6.97
C PHE A 40 -19.31 4.39 -6.22
N HIS A 41 -19.19 5.69 -6.39
CA HIS A 41 -20.11 6.63 -5.78
C HIS A 41 -21.17 7.09 -6.78
N ALA A 42 -22.33 7.50 -6.25
CA ALA A 42 -23.40 8.04 -7.07
C ALA A 42 -22.92 9.27 -7.86
N GLY A 43 -23.12 9.30 -9.18
CA GLY A 43 -22.64 10.36 -10.07
C GLY A 43 -21.22 10.15 -10.61
N GLU A 44 -20.53 9.08 -10.21
CA GLU A 44 -19.27 8.68 -10.83
C GLU A 44 -19.51 7.87 -12.11
N LYS A 45 -18.62 8.07 -13.07
CA LYS A 45 -18.56 7.25 -14.29
C LYS A 45 -17.79 5.97 -13.98
N ILE A 46 -18.48 4.85 -14.08
CA ILE A 46 -17.97 3.53 -13.72
C ILE A 46 -17.34 2.88 -14.95
N PRO A 47 -16.04 2.54 -14.90
CA PRO A 47 -15.41 1.76 -15.94
C PRO A 47 -15.81 0.28 -15.82
N ILE A 48 -16.35 -0.32 -16.88
CA ILE A 48 -16.74 -1.74 -16.92
C ILE A 48 -15.97 -2.49 -17.99
N PHE A 49 -15.57 -3.71 -17.64
CA PHE A 49 -14.87 -4.66 -18.49
C PHE A 49 -15.69 -5.94 -18.55
N TRP A 50 -15.66 -6.60 -19.70
CA TRP A 50 -16.28 -7.90 -19.86
C TRP A 50 -15.53 -8.71 -20.91
N ASN A 51 -15.54 -10.01 -20.71
CA ASN A 51 -14.90 -10.98 -21.59
C ASN A 51 -15.96 -11.78 -22.32
N VAL A 52 -15.68 -12.11 -23.58
CA VAL A 52 -16.49 -13.01 -24.40
C VAL A 52 -15.60 -14.16 -24.84
N ASP A 53 -15.98 -15.36 -24.45
CA ASP A 53 -15.23 -16.60 -24.65
C ASP A 53 -16.01 -17.56 -25.55
N ARG A 54 -15.33 -18.19 -26.51
CA ARG A 54 -15.91 -19.30 -27.27
C ARG A 54 -15.55 -20.62 -26.59
N LEU A 55 -16.54 -21.39 -26.18
CA LEU A 55 -16.29 -22.72 -25.60
C LEU A 55 -15.95 -23.74 -26.70
N GLY A 56 -14.66 -24.03 -26.89
CA GLY A 56 -14.16 -25.21 -27.61
C GLY A 56 -14.19 -25.17 -29.15
N GLY A 57 -13.50 -26.14 -29.77
CA GLY A 57 -13.15 -26.18 -31.21
C GLY A 57 -14.28 -26.64 -32.16
N ASP A 58 -13.95 -26.78 -33.45
CA ASP A 58 -14.85 -26.90 -34.63
C ASP A 58 -15.92 -28.02 -34.62
N ASN A 59 -16.04 -28.83 -33.56
CA ASN A 59 -16.78 -30.09 -33.59
C ASN A 59 -17.50 -30.43 -32.27
N ILE A 60 -18.20 -29.46 -31.68
CA ILE A 60 -18.98 -29.66 -30.46
C ILE A 60 -20.46 -29.53 -30.79
N ASP A 61 -21.23 -30.58 -30.53
CA ASP A 61 -22.69 -30.54 -30.47
C ASP A 61 -23.09 -29.49 -29.41
N ASN A 62 -23.55 -28.33 -29.85
CA ASN A 62 -24.09 -27.32 -28.96
C ASN A 62 -25.62 -27.44 -28.94
N GLU A 63 -26.20 -27.48 -27.74
CA GLU A 63 -27.65 -27.69 -27.57
C GLU A 63 -28.52 -26.56 -28.18
N MET A 64 -27.91 -25.44 -28.58
CA MET A 64 -28.58 -24.32 -29.24
C MET A 64 -28.76 -24.49 -30.77
N ASP A 65 -28.15 -25.52 -31.36
CA ASP A 65 -28.00 -25.67 -32.81
C ASP A 65 -27.46 -24.37 -33.45
N MET A 66 -26.45 -23.77 -32.80
CA MET A 66 -25.73 -22.61 -33.31
C MET A 66 -24.70 -23.09 -34.34
N PRO A 67 -24.67 -22.52 -35.56
CA PRO A 67 -23.63 -22.84 -36.52
C PRO A 67 -22.24 -22.46 -35.99
N LEU A 68 -21.36 -23.45 -35.87
CA LEU A 68 -19.95 -23.26 -35.54
C LEU A 68 -19.10 -23.46 -36.81
N PRO A 69 -17.96 -22.78 -36.97
CA PRO A 69 -17.33 -21.86 -36.01
C PRO A 69 -17.94 -20.45 -36.05
N VAL A 70 -18.08 -19.83 -34.88
CA VAL A 70 -18.37 -18.39 -34.77
C VAL A 70 -17.06 -17.62 -34.90
N SER A 71 -16.97 -16.77 -35.92
CA SER A 71 -15.80 -15.94 -36.20
C SER A 71 -15.98 -14.48 -35.76
N LYS A 72 -17.23 -14.03 -35.53
CA LYS A 72 -17.55 -12.62 -35.27
C LYS A 72 -18.56 -12.46 -34.14
N ILE A 73 -18.31 -11.45 -33.31
CA ILE A 73 -19.24 -10.88 -32.33
C ILE A 73 -19.80 -9.62 -32.97
N ASP A 74 -21.10 -9.61 -33.26
CA ASP A 74 -21.72 -8.50 -33.98
C ASP A 74 -21.90 -7.29 -33.08
N GLU A 75 -22.45 -7.52 -31.90
CA GLU A 75 -22.63 -6.49 -30.88
C GLU A 75 -22.39 -7.08 -29.49
N THR A 76 -21.68 -6.33 -28.66
CA THR A 76 -21.53 -6.63 -27.24
C THR A 76 -21.48 -5.34 -26.43
N TYR A 77 -22.13 -5.35 -25.27
CA TYR A 77 -22.29 -4.19 -24.42
C TYR A 77 -22.65 -4.63 -23.01
N VAL A 78 -22.66 -3.68 -22.09
CA VAL A 78 -23.11 -3.85 -20.71
C VAL A 78 -24.29 -2.94 -20.46
N ARG A 79 -25.28 -3.44 -19.74
CA ARG A 79 -26.47 -2.67 -19.36
C ARG A 79 -26.88 -2.88 -17.92
N THR A 80 -27.61 -1.91 -17.40
CA THR A 80 -28.23 -1.98 -16.07
C THR A 80 -29.66 -2.50 -16.20
N CYS A 81 -30.13 -3.23 -15.19
CA CYS A 81 -31.50 -3.71 -15.14
C CYS A 81 -32.11 -3.48 -13.76
N GLU A 82 -33.43 -3.31 -13.70
CA GLU A 82 -34.16 -3.22 -12.42
C GLU A 82 -34.06 -4.52 -11.59
N SER A 83 -33.88 -5.67 -12.25
CA SER A 83 -33.64 -6.96 -11.62
C SER A 83 -32.96 -7.89 -12.63
N VAL A 84 -32.29 -8.94 -12.15
CA VAL A 84 -31.69 -9.98 -13.02
C VAL A 84 -32.74 -10.58 -13.96
N ALA A 85 -33.97 -10.79 -13.47
CA ALA A 85 -35.08 -11.32 -14.27
C ALA A 85 -35.56 -10.35 -15.37
N LYS A 86 -35.29 -9.05 -15.23
CA LYS A 86 -35.59 -8.02 -16.24
C LYS A 86 -34.41 -7.73 -17.16
N CYS A 87 -33.31 -8.48 -17.04
CA CYS A 87 -32.17 -8.40 -17.95
C CYS A 87 -32.31 -9.29 -19.19
N ASP A 88 -33.51 -9.62 -19.64
CA ASP A 88 -33.74 -10.34 -20.90
C ASP A 88 -33.42 -9.44 -22.12
N PRO A 89 -32.58 -9.86 -23.08
CA PRO A 89 -32.19 -9.07 -24.25
C PRO A 89 -33.37 -8.58 -25.11
N THR A 90 -34.57 -9.15 -24.95
CA THR A 90 -35.80 -8.73 -25.63
C THR A 90 -36.53 -7.58 -24.92
N LEU A 91 -36.18 -7.27 -23.67
CA LEU A 91 -36.74 -6.17 -22.91
C LEU A 91 -35.89 -4.90 -23.12
N GLY A 92 -36.56 -3.76 -23.33
CA GLY A 92 -35.91 -2.47 -23.51
C GLY A 92 -35.06 -2.08 -22.29
N ALA A 93 -33.79 -1.74 -22.53
CA ALA A 93 -32.86 -1.31 -21.49
C ALA A 93 -33.10 0.15 -21.08
N SER A 94 -32.78 0.50 -19.83
CA SER A 94 -32.79 1.88 -19.33
C SER A 94 -31.47 2.62 -19.59
N VAL A 95 -30.31 1.98 -19.33
CA VAL A 95 -28.97 2.53 -19.57
C VAL A 95 -28.03 1.40 -20.05
N GLN A 96 -27.26 1.65 -21.12
CA GLN A 96 -26.29 0.70 -21.68
C GLN A 96 -25.02 1.40 -22.15
N THR A 97 -23.90 0.69 -22.10
CA THR A 97 -22.66 1.10 -22.77
C THR A 97 -22.85 1.09 -24.28
N LYS A 98 -21.99 1.80 -25.00
CA LYS A 98 -21.97 1.80 -26.45
C LYS A 98 -21.67 0.38 -26.97
N PRO A 99 -22.48 -0.16 -27.88
CA PRO A 99 -22.21 -1.45 -28.50
C PRO A 99 -20.84 -1.49 -29.19
N GLN A 100 -20.11 -2.57 -28.96
CA GLN A 100 -18.82 -2.87 -29.56
C GLN A 100 -18.92 -4.17 -30.37
N SER A 101 -18.04 -4.35 -31.34
CA SER A 101 -17.98 -5.56 -32.17
C SER A 101 -16.57 -6.15 -32.12
N GLY A 102 -16.44 -7.46 -32.28
CA GLY A 102 -15.14 -8.14 -32.23
C GLY A 102 -15.10 -9.41 -33.08
N SER A 103 -13.94 -10.06 -33.09
CA SER A 103 -13.75 -11.33 -33.80
C SER A 103 -12.97 -12.30 -32.92
N PHE A 104 -13.40 -13.56 -32.94
CA PHE A 104 -12.63 -14.64 -32.33
C PHE A 104 -11.48 -15.01 -33.27
N ASN A 105 -10.31 -15.30 -32.70
CA ASN A 105 -9.21 -15.82 -33.51
C ASN A 105 -9.38 -17.33 -33.76
N ASP A 106 -8.59 -17.86 -34.70
CA ASP A 106 -8.66 -19.26 -35.14
C ASP A 106 -8.36 -20.27 -34.01
N LYS A 107 -7.80 -19.81 -32.88
CA LYS A 107 -7.42 -20.63 -31.72
C LYS A 107 -8.46 -20.66 -30.59
N GLY A 108 -9.50 -19.81 -30.66
CA GLY A 108 -10.57 -19.76 -29.66
C GLY A 108 -10.23 -18.92 -28.42
N ASP A 109 -9.42 -17.88 -28.55
CA ASP A 109 -9.03 -17.03 -27.41
C ASP A 109 -10.18 -16.12 -26.93
N THR A 110 -10.12 -15.78 -25.64
CA THR A 110 -10.93 -14.76 -24.95
C THR A 110 -10.81 -13.40 -25.62
N VAL A 111 -11.94 -12.73 -25.87
CA VAL A 111 -11.97 -11.35 -26.35
C VAL A 111 -12.45 -10.43 -25.23
N THR A 112 -11.61 -9.49 -24.83
CA THR A 112 -11.92 -8.52 -23.77
C THR A 112 -12.41 -7.20 -24.35
N PHE A 113 -13.48 -6.67 -23.76
CA PHE A 113 -14.08 -5.38 -24.09
C PHE A 113 -14.10 -4.49 -22.85
N SER A 114 -14.11 -3.17 -23.07
CA SER A 114 -14.14 -2.20 -21.98
C SER A 114 -14.90 -0.94 -22.35
N SER A 115 -15.53 -0.32 -21.36
CA SER A 115 -16.13 1.00 -21.46
C SER A 115 -15.78 1.78 -20.19
N SER A 116 -15.05 2.89 -20.34
CA SER A 116 -14.49 3.63 -19.21
C SER A 116 -15.34 4.81 -18.72
N ASN A 117 -16.45 5.14 -19.40
CA ASN A 117 -17.14 6.43 -19.20
C ASN A 117 -18.67 6.42 -19.40
N GLU A 118 -19.31 5.26 -19.49
CA GLU A 118 -20.68 5.19 -20.05
C GLU A 118 -21.75 4.71 -19.05
N LEU A 119 -21.36 4.21 -17.88
CA LEU A 119 -22.30 3.82 -16.83
C LEU A 119 -22.16 4.76 -15.64
N GLU A 120 -23.20 5.53 -15.38
CA GLU A 120 -23.32 6.47 -14.27
C GLU A 120 -24.61 6.16 -13.51
N PHE A 121 -24.52 6.10 -12.19
CA PHE A 121 -25.65 5.82 -11.31
C PHE A 121 -25.94 7.05 -10.48
N THR A 122 -27.14 7.61 -10.58
CA THR A 122 -27.50 8.86 -9.87
C THR A 122 -27.79 8.65 -8.39
N THR A 123 -27.91 7.40 -7.93
CA THR A 123 -28.25 7.04 -6.55
C THR A 123 -27.39 5.89 -6.06
N SER A 124 -27.22 5.79 -4.73
CA SER A 124 -26.61 4.64 -4.09
C SER A 124 -27.54 3.43 -4.09
N GLY A 125 -26.97 2.23 -4.05
CA GLY A 125 -27.68 0.96 -3.99
C GLY A 125 -26.97 -0.15 -4.75
N ASP A 126 -27.59 -1.33 -4.73
CA ASP A 126 -27.15 -2.49 -5.50
C ASP A 126 -27.87 -2.52 -6.85
N PHE A 127 -27.10 -2.45 -7.93
CA PHE A 127 -27.59 -2.41 -9.29
C PHE A 127 -27.23 -3.69 -10.04
N PRO A 128 -28.25 -4.47 -10.48
CA PRO A 128 -28.04 -5.58 -11.39
C PRO A 128 -27.48 -5.09 -12.72
N VAL A 129 -26.38 -5.69 -13.14
CA VAL A 129 -25.69 -5.39 -14.40
C VAL A 129 -25.53 -6.65 -15.23
N SER A 130 -25.73 -6.51 -16.53
CA SER A 130 -25.64 -7.59 -17.49
C SER A 130 -24.74 -7.21 -18.66
N ALA A 131 -23.70 -8.01 -18.90
CA ALA A 131 -22.95 -8.00 -20.15
C ALA A 131 -23.67 -8.91 -21.13
N GLN A 132 -23.79 -8.44 -22.35
CA GLN A 132 -24.50 -9.12 -23.41
C GLN A 132 -23.62 -9.24 -24.64
N ALA A 133 -23.72 -10.36 -25.33
CA ALA A 133 -23.16 -10.55 -26.65
C ALA A 133 -24.25 -11.06 -27.60
N HIS A 134 -24.23 -10.54 -28.81
CA HIS A 134 -25.12 -10.88 -29.90
C HIS A 134 -24.29 -11.38 -31.08
N VAL A 135 -24.72 -12.53 -31.59
CA VAL A 135 -24.17 -13.16 -32.79
C VAL A 135 -25.32 -13.48 -33.76
N TYR A 136 -25.20 -13.07 -35.02
CA TYR A 136 -26.13 -13.47 -36.06
C TYR A 136 -25.86 -14.89 -36.54
N ASP A 137 -26.94 -15.60 -36.87
CA ASP A 137 -26.81 -16.85 -37.61
C ASP A 137 -26.31 -16.55 -39.04
N SER A 138 -25.18 -17.13 -39.42
CA SER A 138 -24.57 -16.94 -40.74
C SER A 138 -25.34 -17.64 -41.87
N THR A 139 -26.26 -18.54 -41.53
CA THR A 139 -27.06 -19.36 -42.46
C THR A 139 -28.50 -18.89 -42.57
N ASP A 140 -29.08 -18.31 -41.51
CA ASP A 140 -30.44 -17.75 -41.47
C ASP A 140 -30.47 -16.39 -40.77
N GLY A 141 -30.47 -15.30 -41.55
CA GLY A 141 -30.51 -13.93 -41.01
C GLY A 141 -31.77 -13.58 -40.19
N SER A 142 -32.79 -14.45 -40.14
CA SER A 142 -33.93 -14.29 -39.22
C SER A 142 -33.64 -14.79 -37.80
N ILE A 143 -32.55 -15.55 -37.60
CA ILE A 143 -32.14 -16.13 -36.32
C ILE A 143 -30.99 -15.32 -35.73
N SER A 144 -31.04 -15.12 -34.42
CA SER A 144 -30.02 -14.43 -33.65
C SER A 144 -29.78 -15.16 -32.33
N TYR A 145 -28.51 -15.23 -31.93
CA TYR A 145 -28.08 -15.84 -30.69
C TYR A 145 -27.65 -14.74 -29.71
N TYR A 146 -28.25 -14.74 -28.53
CA TYR A 146 -27.95 -13.80 -27.47
C TYR A 146 -27.35 -14.54 -26.29
N PHE A 147 -26.36 -13.92 -25.65
CA PHE A 147 -25.68 -14.45 -24.48
C PHE A 147 -25.60 -13.35 -23.44
N ALA A 148 -25.84 -13.69 -22.17
CA ALA A 148 -25.76 -12.74 -21.07
C ALA A 148 -25.10 -13.36 -19.85
N ALA A 149 -24.23 -12.58 -19.21
CA ALA A 149 -23.75 -12.82 -17.85
C ALA A 149 -24.29 -11.72 -16.93
N TYR A 150 -24.35 -12.02 -15.63
CA TYR A 150 -24.91 -11.12 -14.62
C TYR A 150 -23.96 -10.93 -13.45
N THR A 151 -23.92 -9.70 -12.97
CA THR A 151 -23.30 -9.32 -11.71
C THR A 151 -24.13 -8.24 -11.02
N THR A 152 -23.80 -7.95 -9.77
CA THR A 152 -24.37 -6.82 -9.03
C THR A 152 -23.27 -5.82 -8.77
N LEU A 153 -23.51 -4.55 -9.10
CA LEU A 153 -22.64 -3.44 -8.75
C LEU A 153 -23.20 -2.71 -7.55
N THR A 154 -22.39 -2.52 -6.51
CA THR A 154 -22.77 -1.73 -5.35
C THR A 154 -22.24 -0.31 -5.53
N VAL A 155 -23.15 0.67 -5.53
CA VAL A 155 -22.84 2.09 -5.62
C VAL A 155 -23.14 2.74 -4.26
N GLN A 156 -22.17 3.45 -3.72
CA GLN A 156 -22.27 4.16 -2.44
C GLN A 156 -22.82 5.57 -2.65
N SER A 157 -23.35 6.16 -1.59
CA SER A 157 -23.78 7.56 -1.63
C SER A 157 -22.56 8.45 -1.81
N ASN A 158 -22.70 9.52 -2.60
CA ASN A 158 -21.77 10.64 -2.50
C ASN A 158 -21.98 11.25 -1.13
N SER A 159 -21.09 10.98 -0.18
CA SER A 159 -21.00 11.81 1.02
C SER A 159 -20.44 13.17 0.60
N THR A 160 -21.31 14.03 0.07
CA THR A 160 -20.99 15.45 -0.10
C THR A 160 -20.54 16.00 1.26
N ALA A 161 -19.28 16.43 1.28
CA ALA A 161 -18.65 17.29 2.26
C ALA A 161 -19.66 18.19 2.98
N GLY A 162 -19.94 17.89 4.25
CA GLY A 162 -20.93 18.63 5.04
C GLY A 162 -20.97 18.30 6.55
N GLY A 163 -20.14 17.40 7.03
CA GLY A 163 -19.89 17.15 8.44
C GLY A 163 -18.60 16.35 8.54
N THR A 164 -17.73 16.66 9.52
CA THR A 164 -16.47 15.98 9.88
C THR A 164 -16.44 14.52 9.41
N GLY A 165 -15.98 14.32 8.17
CA GLY A 165 -16.34 13.16 7.36
C GLY A 165 -15.58 11.93 7.82
N GLN A 166 -16.18 10.76 7.69
CA GLN A 166 -15.55 9.47 7.93
C GLN A 166 -14.25 9.36 7.12
N GLN A 167 -13.14 9.74 7.72
CA GLN A 167 -11.83 9.65 7.08
C GLN A 167 -11.22 8.33 7.47
N LEU A 168 -11.01 7.50 6.45
CA LEU A 168 -10.31 6.24 6.59
C LEU A 168 -8.87 6.49 7.07
N GLY A 169 -8.38 5.62 7.94
CA GLY A 169 -7.01 5.73 8.46
C GLY A 169 -6.78 6.84 9.48
N VAL A 170 -7.83 7.60 9.85
CA VAL A 170 -7.71 8.72 10.80
C VAL A 170 -8.46 8.41 12.09
N VAL A 171 -7.80 8.73 13.22
CA VAL A 171 -8.40 8.63 14.56
C VAL A 171 -9.21 9.89 14.84
N ASN A 172 -10.50 9.71 15.04
CA ASN A 172 -11.39 10.74 15.54
C ASN A 172 -11.60 10.53 17.03
N CYS A 173 -11.45 11.58 17.83
CA CYS A 173 -11.69 11.56 19.27
C CYS A 173 -12.82 12.51 19.66
N ARG A 174 -13.55 12.10 20.69
CA ARG A 174 -14.63 12.88 21.28
C ARG A 174 -14.54 12.84 22.78
N MET A 175 -14.84 13.98 23.41
CA MET A 175 -15.01 14.09 24.85
C MET A 175 -16.48 14.39 25.18
N SER A 176 -17.04 13.66 26.13
CA SER A 176 -18.45 13.78 26.54
C SER A 176 -18.61 13.88 28.06
N ARG A 177 -19.60 14.65 28.53
CA ARG A 177 -19.99 14.75 29.96
C ARG A 177 -20.88 13.57 30.34
N MET A 178 -20.31 12.38 30.29
CA MET A 178 -21.03 11.13 30.55
C MET A 178 -20.11 10.13 31.24
N ASP A 179 -20.69 9.18 31.98
CA ASP A 179 -19.95 8.04 32.51
C ASP A 179 -19.42 7.17 31.34
N ALA A 180 -18.16 6.74 31.44
CA ALA A 180 -17.51 5.91 30.45
C ALA A 180 -18.11 4.49 30.36
N LEU A 181 -18.76 4.01 31.42
CA LEU A 181 -19.45 2.71 31.46
C LEU A 181 -20.85 2.75 30.88
N ASN A 182 -21.38 3.93 30.53
CA ASN A 182 -22.68 4.03 29.88
C ASN A 182 -22.61 3.35 28.50
N GLU A 183 -23.52 2.44 28.19
CA GLU A 183 -23.46 1.72 26.90
C GLU A 183 -23.94 2.58 25.72
N THR A 184 -24.79 3.57 25.98
CA THR A 184 -25.37 4.41 24.93
C THR A 184 -24.71 5.78 24.92
N LEU A 185 -24.19 6.17 23.76
CA LEU A 185 -23.59 7.49 23.55
C LEU A 185 -24.68 8.49 23.14
N ASP A 186 -24.77 9.62 23.85
CA ASP A 186 -25.70 10.69 23.56
C ASP A 186 -24.96 11.90 22.98
N ALA A 187 -25.28 12.26 21.74
CA ALA A 187 -24.67 13.40 21.03
C ALA A 187 -24.85 14.73 21.77
N SER A 188 -25.94 14.90 22.55
CA SER A 188 -26.19 16.11 23.33
C SER A 188 -25.22 16.30 24.49
N THR A 189 -24.51 15.23 24.91
CA THR A 189 -23.51 15.26 25.98
C THR A 189 -22.09 15.53 25.48
N SER A 190 -21.91 15.64 24.17
CA SER A 190 -20.62 15.89 23.55
C SER A 190 -20.13 17.30 23.86
N VAL A 191 -18.89 17.41 24.31
CA VAL A 191 -18.22 18.68 24.64
C VAL A 191 -17.31 19.12 23.52
N GLN A 192 -16.57 18.17 22.94
CA GLN A 192 -15.54 18.43 21.95
C GLN A 192 -15.35 17.22 21.03
N THR A 193 -14.99 17.47 19.77
CA THR A 193 -14.65 16.46 18.77
C THR A 193 -13.47 16.98 17.95
N SER A 194 -12.51 16.12 17.62
CA SER A 194 -11.34 16.45 16.80
C SER A 194 -10.77 15.17 16.16
N ASP A 195 -10.00 15.33 15.08
CA ASP A 195 -9.15 14.30 14.46
C ASP A 195 -7.68 14.40 14.94
N ASN A 196 -7.33 15.41 15.74
CA ASN A 196 -6.01 15.65 16.30
C ASN A 196 -5.96 15.21 17.78
N CYS A 197 -5.77 13.90 17.97
CA CYS A 197 -5.98 13.21 19.23
C CYS A 197 -4.68 12.81 19.95
N GLU A 198 -4.71 12.72 21.29
CA GLU A 198 -3.58 12.18 22.09
C GLU A 198 -3.45 10.65 22.04
N ILE A 199 -4.17 9.97 21.15
CA ILE A 199 -4.06 8.53 20.91
C ILE A 199 -3.85 8.30 19.41
N ALA A 200 -2.78 7.59 19.08
CA ALA A 200 -2.58 7.01 17.76
C ALA A 200 -3.11 5.58 17.73
N VAL A 201 -3.66 5.15 16.60
CA VAL A 201 -4.13 3.78 16.37
C VAL A 201 -3.31 3.17 15.24
N LYS A 202 -2.85 1.95 15.43
CA LYS A 202 -2.23 1.12 14.38
C LYS A 202 -3.03 -0.16 14.23
N LEU A 203 -3.58 -0.39 13.04
CA LEU A 203 -4.39 -1.57 12.74
C LEU A 203 -3.47 -2.71 12.31
N ASN A 204 -3.69 -3.92 12.83
CA ASN A 204 -2.94 -5.09 12.35
C ASN A 204 -3.46 -5.51 10.96
N PRO A 205 -2.60 -6.06 10.08
CA PRO A 205 -3.01 -6.55 8.77
C PRO A 205 -4.24 -7.45 8.86
N LEU A 206 -5.23 -7.14 8.04
CA LEU A 206 -6.49 -7.86 8.00
C LEU A 206 -6.46 -8.94 6.92
N SER A 207 -7.12 -10.05 7.20
CA SER A 207 -7.32 -11.10 6.20
C SER A 207 -8.59 -10.82 5.40
N VAL A 208 -8.52 -11.03 4.09
CA VAL A 208 -9.69 -11.17 3.23
C VAL A 208 -10.36 -12.50 3.54
N VAL A 209 -11.67 -12.45 3.77
CA VAL A 209 -12.46 -13.62 4.19
C VAL A 209 -13.50 -13.99 3.15
N LYS A 210 -14.08 -15.19 3.27
CA LYS A 210 -15.30 -15.52 2.52
C LYS A 210 -16.51 -14.78 3.10
N PRO A 211 -17.58 -14.53 2.33
CA PRO A 211 -18.82 -14.02 2.88
C PRO A 211 -19.33 -14.91 4.01
N ASN A 212 -19.82 -14.30 5.10
CA ASN A 212 -20.13 -14.95 6.38
C ASN A 212 -18.94 -15.59 7.13
N GLY A 213 -17.73 -15.40 6.62
CA GLY A 213 -16.49 -15.76 7.29
C GLY A 213 -16.27 -14.93 8.55
N LYS A 214 -15.43 -15.47 9.43
CA LYS A 214 -15.05 -14.84 10.69
C LYS A 214 -13.65 -14.26 10.55
N LEU A 215 -13.47 -13.07 11.09
CA LEU A 215 -12.20 -12.35 11.13
C LEU A 215 -11.92 -11.89 12.55
N ASP A 216 -10.69 -12.07 13.01
CA ASP A 216 -10.20 -11.42 14.23
C ASP A 216 -9.63 -10.06 13.84
N VAL A 217 -10.15 -9.00 14.44
CA VAL A 217 -9.69 -7.63 14.22
C VAL A 217 -8.90 -7.21 15.45
N SER A 218 -7.65 -6.84 15.25
CA SER A 218 -6.76 -6.43 16.34
C SER A 218 -6.01 -5.15 15.97
N TRP A 219 -5.79 -4.31 16.97
CA TRP A 219 -5.11 -3.03 16.79
C TRP A 219 -4.36 -2.65 18.07
N ARG A 220 -3.41 -1.73 17.91
CA ARG A 220 -2.67 -1.12 19.01
C ARG A 220 -3.05 0.34 19.13
N ALA A 221 -3.50 0.74 20.32
CA ALA A 221 -3.62 2.14 20.70
C ALA A 221 -2.35 2.58 21.42
N THR A 222 -1.76 3.70 21.01
CA THR A 222 -0.51 4.24 21.59
C THR A 222 -0.75 5.67 22.04
N MET A 223 -0.24 6.00 23.23
CA MET A 223 -0.28 7.36 23.76
C MET A 223 0.59 8.28 22.89
N ALA A 224 -0.01 9.33 22.33
CA ALA A 224 0.61 10.33 21.48
C ALA A 224 0.36 11.74 22.05
N ARG A 225 0.72 11.94 23.31
CA ARG A 225 0.49 13.21 24.03
C ARG A 225 1.31 14.35 23.43
N GLY A 226 0.71 15.53 23.35
CA GLY A 226 1.37 16.73 22.88
C GLY A 226 0.52 17.97 23.16
N ASP A 227 1.18 19.09 23.42
CA ASP A 227 0.51 20.39 23.63
C ASP A 227 -0.15 20.91 22.35
N ASP A 228 0.19 20.32 21.20
CA ASP A 228 -0.41 20.56 19.89
C ASP A 228 -1.73 19.81 19.67
N LYS A 229 -2.18 18.97 20.61
CA LYS A 229 -3.42 18.16 20.49
C LYS A 229 -4.65 18.92 20.95
N ASP A 230 -5.77 18.69 20.27
CA ASP A 230 -7.02 19.42 20.57
C ASP A 230 -7.71 18.86 21.83
N ILE A 231 -7.68 17.54 22.00
CA ILE A 231 -8.30 16.84 23.14
C ILE A 231 -7.20 16.23 24.01
N HIS A 232 -6.97 16.83 25.17
CA HIS A 232 -6.03 16.34 26.17
C HIS A 232 -6.65 15.29 27.09
N LEU A 233 -5.95 14.18 27.26
CA LEU A 233 -6.34 13.10 28.16
C LEU A 233 -5.90 13.38 29.61
N PRO A 234 -6.63 12.84 30.60
CA PRO A 234 -6.25 12.95 31.99
C PRO A 234 -4.83 12.44 32.26
N THR A 235 -4.13 13.12 33.17
CA THR A 235 -2.78 12.74 33.61
C THR A 235 -2.75 12.60 35.14
N PRO A 236 -2.61 11.38 35.69
CA PRO A 236 -2.58 10.08 35.00
C PRO A 236 -3.93 9.71 34.37
N LEU A 237 -3.92 8.73 33.46
CA LEU A 237 -5.17 8.16 32.92
C LEU A 237 -6.04 7.61 34.07
N THR A 238 -7.33 7.84 33.97
CA THR A 238 -8.30 7.30 34.92
C THR A 238 -8.67 5.87 34.53
N SER A 239 -9.04 5.05 35.52
CA SER A 239 -9.56 3.71 35.30
C SER A 239 -10.97 3.59 35.85
N ALA A 240 -11.78 2.71 35.26
CA ALA A 240 -13.06 2.29 35.82
C ALA A 240 -13.09 0.78 36.03
N THR A 241 -13.99 0.33 36.90
CA THR A 241 -14.14 -1.10 37.21
C THR A 241 -15.08 -1.76 36.21
N VAL A 242 -14.57 -2.72 35.43
CA VAL A 242 -15.34 -3.61 34.55
C VAL A 242 -15.12 -5.04 35.05
N ASP A 243 -16.21 -5.78 35.30
CA ASP A 243 -16.17 -7.16 35.81
C ASP A 243 -15.27 -7.38 37.04
N GLY A 244 -15.21 -6.37 37.93
CA GLY A 244 -14.41 -6.41 39.16
C GLY A 244 -12.92 -6.11 38.99
N GLN A 245 -12.46 -5.79 37.78
CA GLN A 245 -11.07 -5.36 37.50
C GLN A 245 -11.03 -3.92 37.00
N SER A 246 -9.92 -3.21 37.26
CA SER A 246 -9.76 -1.79 36.92
C SER A 246 -9.06 -1.63 35.57
N TYR A 247 -9.72 -0.97 34.61
CA TYR A 247 -9.24 -0.77 33.25
C TYR A 247 -9.29 0.69 32.82
N GLN A 248 -8.33 1.11 32.00
CA GLN A 248 -8.32 2.44 31.39
C GLN A 248 -9.17 2.49 30.12
N VAL A 249 -9.07 1.45 29.28
CA VAL A 249 -9.97 1.20 28.15
C VAL A 249 -11.11 0.33 28.65
N VAL A 250 -12.28 0.92 28.85
CA VAL A 250 -13.43 0.24 29.48
C VAL A 250 -14.31 -0.49 28.48
N SER A 251 -14.25 -0.08 27.21
CA SER A 251 -14.98 -0.69 26.11
C SER A 251 -14.16 -0.64 24.83
N SER A 252 -14.25 -1.69 24.04
CA SER A 252 -13.72 -1.77 22.68
C SER A 252 -14.70 -2.52 21.81
N ALA A 253 -14.84 -2.12 20.55
CA ALA A 253 -15.77 -2.74 19.61
C ALA A 253 -15.33 -2.54 18.17
N VAL A 254 -15.77 -3.46 17.32
CA VAL A 254 -15.77 -3.31 15.87
C VAL A 254 -17.22 -3.18 15.42
N LYS A 255 -17.49 -2.16 14.63
CA LYS A 255 -18.81 -1.84 14.08
C LYS A 255 -18.73 -1.85 12.56
N LEU A 256 -19.62 -2.59 11.90
CA LEU A 256 -19.79 -2.53 10.44
C LEU A 256 -21.11 -1.86 10.13
N CYS A 257 -21.08 -1.02 9.12
CA CYS A 257 -22.20 -0.18 8.72
C CYS A 257 -23.05 -0.92 7.70
N LYS A 258 -24.35 -0.60 7.63
CA LYS A 258 -25.18 -1.03 6.49
C LYS A 258 -24.78 -0.19 5.28
N SER A 259 -24.88 -0.77 4.08
CA SER A 259 -24.34 -0.25 2.81
C SER A 259 -24.88 1.13 2.37
N ASP A 260 -25.84 1.69 3.10
CA ASP A 260 -26.54 2.95 2.85
C ASP A 260 -26.45 3.96 4.02
N ALA A 261 -25.78 3.61 5.13
CA ALA A 261 -25.79 4.42 6.35
C ALA A 261 -24.45 5.11 6.63
N ASN A 262 -24.47 6.46 6.73
CA ASN A 262 -23.41 7.23 7.37
C ASN A 262 -23.37 6.89 8.87
N CYS A 263 -22.62 5.86 9.22
CA CYS A 263 -22.45 5.38 10.57
C CYS A 263 -21.37 6.15 11.34
N ASN A 264 -21.53 6.30 12.64
CA ASN A 264 -20.53 6.87 13.52
C ASN A 264 -20.68 6.26 14.92
N GLU A 265 -19.95 6.79 15.89
CA GLU A 265 -19.99 6.32 17.27
C GLU A 265 -21.41 6.32 17.88
N PHE A 266 -22.33 7.17 17.39
CA PHE A 266 -23.72 7.27 17.85
C PHE A 266 -24.68 6.29 17.17
N THR A 267 -24.26 5.61 16.11
CA THR A 267 -25.13 4.69 15.39
C THR A 267 -25.61 3.57 16.32
N ALA A 268 -26.94 3.43 16.41
CA ALA A 268 -27.57 2.41 17.22
C ALA A 268 -27.24 1.02 16.68
N ALA A 269 -27.16 0.02 17.57
CA ALA A 269 -26.82 -1.35 17.19
C ALA A 269 -27.79 -1.95 16.16
N SER A 270 -29.06 -1.50 16.13
CA SER A 270 -30.06 -1.90 15.14
C SER A 270 -29.73 -1.46 13.71
N ASP A 271 -28.93 -0.41 13.56
CA ASP A 271 -28.57 0.22 12.28
C ASP A 271 -27.19 -0.23 11.79
N LEU A 272 -26.50 -1.06 12.58
CA LEU A 272 -25.26 -1.71 12.20
C LEU A 272 -25.54 -3.06 11.54
N SER A 273 -24.71 -3.43 10.56
CA SER A 273 -24.71 -4.79 10.00
C SER A 273 -24.01 -5.76 10.94
N VAL A 274 -23.00 -5.27 11.68
CA VAL A 274 -22.28 -6.02 12.71
C VAL A 274 -21.94 -5.11 13.87
N PHE A 275 -22.12 -5.64 15.08
CA PHE A 275 -21.59 -5.07 16.30
C PHE A 275 -20.91 -6.17 17.12
N ALA A 276 -19.59 -6.11 17.21
CA ALA A 276 -18.78 -7.08 17.94
C ALA A 276 -18.01 -6.36 19.05
N LYS A 277 -18.24 -6.75 20.31
CA LYS A 277 -17.54 -6.19 21.48
C LYS A 277 -16.23 -6.95 21.71
N GLY A 278 -15.19 -6.21 22.03
CA GLY A 278 -13.90 -6.73 22.51
C GLY A 278 -13.80 -6.68 24.02
N SER A 279 -12.64 -7.11 24.52
CA SER A 279 -12.32 -7.04 25.95
C SER A 279 -11.82 -5.65 26.35
N PRO A 280 -12.07 -5.22 27.60
CA PRO A 280 -11.39 -4.08 28.21
C PRO A 280 -9.87 -4.28 28.23
N ALA A 281 -9.12 -3.19 28.29
CA ALA A 281 -7.66 -3.21 28.33
C ALA A 281 -7.09 -2.03 29.13
N SER A 282 -5.80 -2.11 29.45
CA SER A 282 -5.05 -1.02 30.08
C SER A 282 -3.79 -0.74 29.29
N PHE A 283 -3.30 0.50 29.36
CA PHE A 283 -2.03 0.85 28.74
C PHE A 283 -0.88 0.31 29.57
N ASN A 284 -0.01 -0.47 28.94
CA ASN A 284 1.27 -0.90 29.46
C ASN A 284 2.35 -0.22 28.61
N ASP A 285 3.26 0.50 29.27
CA ASP A 285 4.33 1.27 28.61
C ASP A 285 3.81 2.21 27.52
N GLY A 286 2.69 2.86 27.77
CA GLY A 286 2.07 3.82 26.84
C GLY A 286 1.33 3.18 25.66
N SER A 287 1.13 1.85 25.64
CA SER A 287 0.36 1.16 24.60
C SER A 287 -0.66 0.16 25.14
N ALA A 288 -1.80 0.02 24.45
CA ALA A 288 -2.81 -0.98 24.73
C ALA A 288 -3.10 -1.80 23.47
N ASN A 289 -3.01 -3.12 23.56
CA ASN A 289 -3.40 -4.01 22.47
C ASN A 289 -4.86 -4.42 22.66
N LEU A 290 -5.65 -4.25 21.61
CA LEU A 290 -7.09 -4.49 21.61
C LEU A 290 -7.40 -5.54 20.55
N VAL A 291 -8.35 -6.42 20.85
CA VAL A 291 -8.78 -7.47 19.94
C VAL A 291 -10.28 -7.71 20.07
N VAL A 292 -10.92 -7.82 18.92
CA VAL A 292 -12.30 -8.28 18.78
C VAL A 292 -12.24 -9.54 17.94
N LYS A 293 -12.72 -10.65 18.50
CA LYS A 293 -12.68 -11.96 17.85
C LYS A 293 -13.96 -12.26 17.11
N ASP A 294 -13.87 -13.15 16.13
CA ASP A 294 -15.02 -13.73 15.42
C ASP A 294 -15.94 -12.67 14.76
N VAL A 295 -15.40 -11.54 14.29
CA VAL A 295 -16.16 -10.52 13.54
C VAL A 295 -16.67 -11.16 12.25
N LYS A 296 -17.99 -11.28 12.13
CA LYS A 296 -18.62 -11.96 11.00
C LYS A 296 -18.95 -10.96 9.90
N VAL A 297 -18.25 -11.02 8.76
CA VAL A 297 -18.52 -10.13 7.62
C VAL A 297 -19.70 -10.69 6.81
N PRO A 298 -20.87 -10.02 6.78
CA PRO A 298 -22.12 -10.65 6.34
C PRO A 298 -22.26 -10.72 4.82
N THR A 299 -21.75 -9.71 4.12
CA THR A 299 -21.94 -9.48 2.69
C THR A 299 -20.64 -9.66 1.93
N LYS A 300 -20.75 -10.01 0.65
CA LYS A 300 -19.61 -10.00 -0.28
C LYS A 300 -19.33 -8.54 -0.67
N GLY A 301 -18.05 -8.23 -0.86
CA GLY A 301 -17.60 -6.92 -1.31
C GLY A 301 -16.79 -6.19 -0.24
N TRP A 302 -16.71 -4.88 -0.41
CA TRP A 302 -16.05 -3.98 0.53
C TRP A 302 -17.05 -3.40 1.51
N ASP A 303 -16.77 -3.56 2.80
CA ASP A 303 -17.53 -2.95 3.88
C ASP A 303 -16.67 -1.90 4.58
N THR A 304 -17.28 -0.76 4.91
CA THR A 304 -16.66 0.22 5.82
C THR A 304 -16.96 -0.19 7.25
N ALA A 305 -15.89 -0.35 8.03
CA ALA A 305 -15.94 -0.66 9.44
C ALA A 305 -15.26 0.44 10.23
N PHE A 306 -15.52 0.48 11.53
CA PHE A 306 -14.74 1.30 12.43
C PHE A 306 -14.50 0.61 13.76
N LEU A 307 -13.31 0.88 14.28
CA LEU A 307 -12.94 0.59 15.65
C LEU A 307 -13.57 1.67 16.52
N HIS A 308 -14.16 1.28 17.63
CA HIS A 308 -14.67 2.19 18.63
C HIS A 308 -14.20 1.75 20.00
N PHE A 309 -13.42 2.57 20.69
CA PHE A 309 -12.99 2.27 22.06
C PHE A 309 -13.12 3.48 22.97
N VAL A 310 -13.32 3.20 24.25
CA VAL A 310 -13.73 4.19 25.24
C VAL A 310 -12.73 4.20 26.39
N LEU A 311 -12.18 5.37 26.70
CA LEU A 311 -11.38 5.59 27.89
C LEU A 311 -12.21 6.16 29.04
N ALA A 312 -11.89 5.69 30.25
CA ALA A 312 -12.41 6.26 31.48
C ALA A 312 -11.81 7.64 31.74
N GLY A 313 -12.65 8.59 32.14
CA GLY A 313 -12.27 9.91 32.60
C GLY A 313 -12.93 10.28 33.93
N PRO A 314 -12.39 11.27 34.67
CA PRO A 314 -13.02 11.75 35.90
C PRO A 314 -14.32 12.47 35.55
N SER A 315 -15.46 11.79 35.73
CA SER A 315 -16.80 12.27 35.33
C SER A 315 -16.91 12.62 33.84
N ARG A 316 -16.04 12.02 33.01
CA ARG A 316 -15.99 12.23 31.57
C ARG A 316 -15.75 10.91 30.87
N ARG A 317 -16.15 10.88 29.61
CA ARG A 317 -15.92 9.78 28.68
C ARG A 317 -15.13 10.29 27.48
N TYR A 318 -14.15 9.53 27.05
CA TYR A 318 -13.39 9.80 25.83
C TYR A 318 -13.60 8.65 24.85
N ASP A 319 -14.23 8.94 23.73
CA ASP A 319 -14.50 7.98 22.66
C ASP A 319 -13.48 8.19 21.54
N PHE A 320 -12.95 7.09 21.01
CA PHE A 320 -12.02 7.07 19.89
C PHE A 320 -12.57 6.18 18.78
N THR A 321 -12.57 6.73 17.58
CA THR A 321 -13.12 6.09 16.38
C THR A 321 -12.05 6.06 15.29
N TYR A 322 -11.81 4.90 14.70
CA TYR A 322 -10.87 4.73 13.58
C TYR A 322 -11.57 3.95 12.47
N TYR A 323 -11.76 4.57 11.31
CA TYR A 323 -12.43 3.96 10.17
C TYR A 323 -11.44 3.18 9.31
N PHE A 324 -11.84 1.98 8.88
CA PHE A 324 -11.02 1.09 8.05
C PHE A 324 -11.89 0.24 7.13
N GLN A 325 -11.26 -0.44 6.17
CA GLN A 325 -11.95 -1.31 5.22
C GLN A 325 -11.86 -2.78 5.60
N LEU A 326 -12.95 -3.50 5.29
CA LEU A 326 -13.01 -4.95 5.31
C LEU A 326 -13.41 -5.46 3.95
N VAL A 327 -12.91 -6.64 3.59
CA VAL A 327 -13.24 -7.30 2.33
C VAL A 327 -13.67 -8.72 2.58
N ALA A 328 -14.82 -9.06 2.00
CA ALA A 328 -15.23 -10.43 1.83
C ALA A 328 -15.32 -10.79 0.35
N SER A 329 -14.59 -11.82 -0.07
CA SER A 329 -14.59 -12.31 -1.45
C SER A 329 -14.77 -13.82 -1.52
N ASP A 330 -15.42 -14.29 -2.59
CA ASP A 330 -15.48 -15.71 -2.93
C ASP A 330 -14.18 -16.19 -3.60
N SER A 331 -13.40 -15.26 -4.17
CA SER A 331 -12.13 -15.57 -4.83
C SER A 331 -11.04 -15.89 -3.81
N ASP A 332 -10.27 -16.94 -4.10
CA ASP A 332 -9.10 -17.33 -3.32
C ASP A 332 -7.86 -16.57 -3.82
N ILE A 333 -7.88 -15.24 -3.66
CA ILE A 333 -6.81 -14.36 -4.17
C ILE A 333 -5.48 -14.72 -3.52
N ALA A 334 -5.48 -15.05 -2.23
CA ALA A 334 -4.29 -15.52 -1.53
C ALA A 334 -3.69 -16.76 -2.22
N GLY A 335 -4.54 -17.77 -2.51
CA GLY A 335 -4.12 -18.95 -3.25
C GLY A 335 -3.65 -18.64 -4.68
N GLU A 336 -4.21 -17.63 -5.35
CA GLU A 336 -3.74 -17.16 -6.66
C GLU A 336 -2.35 -16.53 -6.56
N VAL A 337 -2.10 -15.67 -5.56
CA VAL A 337 -0.80 -15.03 -5.32
C VAL A 337 0.28 -16.07 -5.03
N GLU A 338 -0.04 -17.09 -4.24
CA GLU A 338 0.90 -18.17 -3.88
C GLU A 338 1.20 -19.13 -5.04
N LYS A 339 0.25 -19.34 -5.96
CA LYS A 339 0.39 -20.26 -7.11
C LYS A 339 0.84 -19.56 -8.39
N ALA A 340 0.85 -18.22 -8.41
CA ALA A 340 1.18 -17.45 -9.60
C ALA A 340 2.61 -17.69 -10.06
N THR A 341 2.80 -17.69 -11.38
CA THR A 341 4.12 -17.66 -12.00
C THR A 341 4.46 -16.22 -12.36
N TYR A 342 5.57 -15.73 -11.81
CA TYR A 342 6.03 -14.36 -12.02
C TYR A 342 7.14 -14.32 -13.07
N ASN A 343 7.01 -13.39 -14.02
CA ASN A 343 8.04 -13.14 -15.02
C ASN A 343 9.21 -12.43 -14.33
N LYS A 344 10.43 -12.84 -14.65
CA LYS A 344 11.67 -12.31 -14.07
C LYS A 344 12.37 -11.30 -15.00
N ASP A 345 11.61 -10.73 -15.94
CA ASP A 345 12.04 -9.63 -16.78
C ASP A 345 11.91 -8.32 -16.01
N ASP A 346 12.91 -7.46 -16.15
CA ASP A 346 13.01 -6.16 -15.46
C ASP A 346 11.94 -5.13 -15.89
N GLY A 347 11.01 -5.52 -16.78
CA GLY A 347 9.89 -4.72 -17.24
C GLY A 347 8.50 -5.12 -16.72
N THR A 348 8.28 -6.36 -16.29
CA THR A 348 6.94 -6.78 -15.84
C THR A 348 6.68 -6.33 -14.41
N ASN A 349 5.61 -5.55 -14.25
CA ASN A 349 5.15 -5.03 -12.96
C ASN A 349 3.99 -5.87 -12.40
N TYR A 350 3.97 -6.03 -11.09
CA TYR A 350 2.93 -6.69 -10.32
C TYR A 350 2.50 -5.76 -9.18
N CYS A 351 1.23 -5.83 -8.81
CA CYS A 351 0.69 -4.93 -7.80
C CYS A 351 -0.43 -5.58 -7.02
N TRP A 352 -0.58 -5.18 -5.76
CA TRP A 352 -1.61 -5.70 -4.88
C TRP A 352 -2.20 -4.59 -4.03
N GLU A 353 -3.51 -4.64 -3.85
CA GLU A 353 -4.21 -3.86 -2.83
C GLU A 353 -4.22 -4.71 -1.57
N VAL A 354 -3.56 -4.21 -0.53
CA VAL A 354 -3.27 -4.96 0.70
C VAL A 354 -3.95 -4.28 1.88
N LEU A 355 -4.77 -5.02 2.63
CA LEU A 355 -5.49 -4.52 3.80
C LEU A 355 -4.55 -4.36 5.01
N ALA A 356 -3.64 -3.40 4.91
CA ALA A 356 -2.69 -3.05 5.95
C ALA A 356 -2.31 -1.56 5.83
N ASP A 357 -1.91 -0.97 6.95
CA ASP A 357 -1.39 0.39 6.97
C ASP A 357 -0.13 0.53 6.08
N GLY A 358 0.05 1.69 5.45
CA GLY A 358 1.17 1.95 4.53
C GLY A 358 2.58 1.82 5.13
N GLY A 359 2.70 1.93 6.46
CA GLY A 359 3.97 1.74 7.18
C GLY A 359 4.19 0.33 7.74
N GLU A 360 3.31 -0.63 7.49
CA GLU A 360 3.46 -1.99 8.01
C GLU A 360 4.52 -2.78 7.21
N ALA A 361 5.52 -3.37 7.86
CA ALA A 361 6.56 -4.09 7.14
C ALA A 361 6.13 -5.53 6.78
N ASN A 362 5.25 -6.13 7.60
CA ASN A 362 4.92 -7.55 7.49
C ASN A 362 3.47 -7.75 7.06
N VAL A 363 3.28 -8.27 5.85
CA VAL A 363 1.98 -8.62 5.29
C VAL A 363 1.98 -10.05 4.77
N THR A 364 0.78 -10.63 4.62
CA THR A 364 0.61 -12.01 4.15
C THR A 364 -0.28 -12.05 2.91
N ALA A 365 -0.23 -13.13 2.14
CA ALA A 365 -1.06 -13.27 0.95
C ALA A 365 -2.56 -13.19 1.27
N ASN A 366 -2.96 -13.57 2.49
CA ASN A 366 -4.34 -13.47 2.96
C ASN A 366 -4.83 -12.01 3.11
N SER A 367 -3.93 -11.03 3.18
CA SER A 367 -4.31 -9.61 3.25
C SER A 367 -4.53 -8.95 1.89
N VAL A 368 -4.38 -9.71 0.80
CA VAL A 368 -4.54 -9.21 -0.58
C VAL A 368 -6.01 -9.19 -0.97
N ALA A 369 -6.56 -7.99 -1.16
CA ALA A 369 -7.91 -7.76 -1.64
C ALA A 369 -8.02 -7.77 -3.17
N THR A 370 -6.97 -7.30 -3.85
CA THR A 370 -6.92 -7.24 -5.31
C THR A 370 -5.49 -7.46 -5.80
N ALA A 371 -5.33 -8.10 -6.95
CA ALA A 371 -4.03 -8.35 -7.59
C ALA A 371 -4.02 -7.90 -9.06
N GLY A 372 -2.93 -7.27 -9.51
CA GLY A 372 -2.75 -6.75 -10.87
C GLY A 372 -1.40 -7.12 -11.48
N LYS A 373 -1.33 -7.06 -12.82
CA LYS A 373 -0.12 -7.28 -13.61
C LYS A 373 -0.04 -6.29 -14.76
N GLY A 374 1.14 -5.74 -15.01
CA GLY A 374 1.42 -4.89 -16.16
C GLY A 374 0.59 -3.61 -16.13
N ASP A 375 -0.25 -3.42 -17.14
CA ASP A 375 -1.10 -2.23 -17.31
C ASP A 375 -2.27 -2.16 -16.31
N ASP A 376 -2.56 -3.27 -15.65
CA ASP A 376 -3.47 -3.30 -14.50
C ASP A 376 -2.90 -2.57 -13.28
N CYS A 377 -1.61 -2.25 -13.27
CA CYS A 377 -0.98 -1.63 -12.10
C CYS A 377 -0.96 -0.11 -12.19
N PRO A 378 -1.35 0.61 -11.12
CA PRO A 378 -1.44 2.07 -11.13
C PRO A 378 -0.09 2.77 -11.18
N TYR A 379 0.95 2.10 -10.68
CA TYR A 379 2.33 2.59 -10.71
C TYR A 379 3.20 1.61 -11.50
N VAL A 380 4.38 2.09 -11.89
CA VAL A 380 5.42 1.32 -12.55
C VAL A 380 6.68 1.44 -11.70
N LEU A 381 7.22 0.27 -11.36
CA LEU A 381 8.59 0.10 -10.92
C LEU A 381 9.45 -0.17 -12.16
N GLY A 382 10.28 0.82 -12.48
CA GLY A 382 11.29 0.68 -13.52
C GLY A 382 12.66 0.48 -12.88
N PHE A 383 13.36 -0.57 -13.22
CA PHE A 383 14.75 -0.79 -12.85
C PHE A 383 15.44 -1.59 -13.96
N SER A 384 16.76 -1.71 -13.91
CA SER A 384 17.49 -2.56 -14.84
C SER A 384 18.57 -3.32 -14.09
N MET A 385 18.65 -4.62 -14.36
CA MET A 385 19.67 -5.48 -13.77
C MET A 385 20.96 -5.42 -14.59
N PRO A 386 22.13 -5.57 -13.96
CA PRO A 386 23.38 -5.74 -14.70
C PRO A 386 23.33 -7.00 -15.58
N ASP A 387 23.71 -6.87 -16.85
CA ASP A 387 23.78 -7.99 -17.80
C ASP A 387 24.86 -9.03 -17.46
N SER A 388 25.83 -8.66 -16.62
CA SER A 388 27.00 -9.49 -16.28
C SER A 388 26.84 -10.20 -14.94
N GLU A 389 27.38 -11.42 -14.87
CA GLU A 389 27.62 -12.12 -13.60
C GLU A 389 28.48 -11.26 -12.67
N ILE A 390 28.07 -11.19 -11.40
CA ILE A 390 28.78 -10.42 -10.37
C ILE A 390 29.57 -11.37 -9.48
N GLU A 391 30.72 -10.92 -9.00
CA GLU A 391 31.53 -11.73 -8.08
C GLU A 391 30.89 -11.75 -6.68
N ALA A 392 31.06 -12.87 -5.97
CA ALA A 392 30.74 -12.96 -4.55
C ALA A 392 31.47 -11.83 -3.80
N ASP A 393 30.76 -11.20 -2.86
CA ASP A 393 31.20 -10.00 -2.10
C ASP A 393 31.30 -8.69 -2.88
N ALA A 394 31.15 -8.70 -4.21
CA ALA A 394 31.04 -7.48 -5.00
C ALA A 394 29.72 -6.77 -4.66
N SER A 395 29.81 -5.44 -4.58
CA SER A 395 28.62 -4.61 -4.42
C SER A 395 28.17 -4.07 -5.76
N ILE A 396 26.85 -4.02 -5.98
CA ILE A 396 26.26 -3.40 -7.16
C ILE A 396 25.56 -2.10 -6.81
N ALA A 397 25.42 -1.26 -7.82
CA ALA A 397 24.51 -0.13 -7.80
C ALA A 397 23.30 -0.45 -8.67
N LEU A 398 22.10 -0.19 -8.15
CA LEU A 398 20.85 -0.31 -8.90
C LEU A 398 20.11 1.01 -8.80
N GLU A 399 19.70 1.53 -9.95
CA GLU A 399 18.76 2.64 -9.99
C GLU A 399 17.37 2.07 -10.26
N PHE A 400 16.40 2.49 -9.46
CA PHE A 400 15.01 2.16 -9.69
C PHE A 400 14.12 3.40 -9.55
N THR A 401 12.99 3.36 -10.22
CA THR A 401 12.04 4.46 -10.34
C THR A 401 10.67 3.94 -9.96
N VAL A 402 9.95 4.70 -9.13
CA VAL A 402 8.50 4.53 -8.93
C VAL A 402 7.83 5.66 -9.68
N ALA A 403 6.94 5.35 -10.62
CA ALA A 403 6.24 6.35 -11.41
C ALA A 403 4.76 6.02 -11.54
N GLU A 404 3.91 7.03 -11.41
CA GLU A 404 2.49 6.95 -11.75
C GLU A 404 2.32 6.67 -13.24
N ARG A 405 1.36 5.81 -13.59
CA ARG A 405 0.99 5.62 -14.99
C ARG A 405 0.12 6.75 -15.47
N SER A 406 0.54 7.36 -16.58
CA SER A 406 -0.24 8.40 -17.27
C SER A 406 -1.60 7.95 -17.79
N ALA A 407 -1.78 6.65 -18.04
CA ALA A 407 -3.05 6.03 -18.38
C ALA A 407 -3.20 4.71 -17.61
N PHE A 408 -3.97 4.75 -16.54
CA PHE A 408 -4.31 3.60 -15.71
C PHE A 408 -5.83 3.41 -15.67
N SER A 409 -6.28 2.17 -15.84
CA SER A 409 -7.68 1.81 -15.71
C SER A 409 -8.04 1.54 -14.25
N ARG A 410 -8.84 2.41 -13.64
CA ARG A 410 -9.39 2.24 -12.28
C ARG A 410 -10.31 1.03 -12.11
N ALA A 411 -10.52 0.21 -13.13
CA ALA A 411 -11.42 -0.93 -13.06
C ALA A 411 -10.99 -2.02 -12.08
N LYS A 412 -9.68 -2.24 -11.99
CA LYS A 412 -9.11 -3.24 -11.07
C LYS A 412 -8.77 -2.63 -9.72
N PHE A 413 -8.28 -1.39 -9.70
CA PHE A 413 -8.01 -0.63 -8.48
C PHE A 413 -8.81 0.68 -8.51
N PRO A 414 -10.09 0.63 -8.11
CA PRO A 414 -11.01 1.77 -8.14
C PRO A 414 -10.79 2.76 -7.00
N SER A 415 -10.29 2.26 -5.87
CA SER A 415 -10.10 2.95 -4.59
C SER A 415 -8.77 3.71 -4.45
N ILE A 416 -8.08 4.04 -5.56
CA ILE A 416 -6.77 4.72 -5.46
C ILE A 416 -6.94 6.19 -5.12
N ASP A 417 -6.55 6.52 -3.90
CA ASP A 417 -6.37 7.86 -3.37
C ASP A 417 -5.14 7.88 -2.46
N LEU A 418 -3.97 8.15 -3.05
CA LEU A 418 -2.71 8.08 -2.32
C LEU A 418 -2.75 8.95 -1.07
N SER A 419 -2.42 8.32 0.06
CA SER A 419 -2.25 8.99 1.33
C SER A 419 -0.77 9.15 1.64
N THR A 420 -0.48 9.85 2.73
CA THR A 420 0.86 9.94 3.28
C THR A 420 0.93 9.24 4.62
N VAL A 421 2.11 8.73 4.95
CA VAL A 421 2.45 8.21 6.27
C VAL A 421 3.61 9.04 6.81
N TYR A 422 3.53 9.39 8.09
CA TYR A 422 4.63 10.08 8.76
C TYR A 422 5.84 9.16 8.90
N ASP A 423 6.97 9.53 8.29
CA ASP A 423 8.23 8.81 8.44
C ASP A 423 9.10 9.45 9.52
N GLY A 424 9.36 8.68 10.58
CA GLY A 424 10.14 9.16 11.72
C GLY A 424 11.61 9.42 11.42
N ALA A 425 12.18 8.84 10.36
CA ALA A 425 13.58 9.06 10.00
C ALA A 425 13.79 10.39 9.27
N THR A 426 12.89 10.73 8.36
CA THR A 426 12.90 11.99 7.59
C THR A 426 12.16 13.13 8.29
N GLN A 427 11.30 12.84 9.27
CA GLN A 427 10.41 13.79 9.94
C GLN A 427 9.41 14.47 8.98
N GLU A 428 9.00 13.75 7.94
CA GLU A 428 8.10 14.24 6.90
C GLU A 428 6.98 13.22 6.60
N ASP A 429 5.86 13.72 6.11
CA ASP A 429 4.77 12.90 5.56
C ASP A 429 5.13 12.47 4.13
N VAL A 430 5.17 11.15 3.91
CA VAL A 430 5.66 10.54 2.67
C VAL A 430 4.62 9.63 2.02
N ASN A 431 4.59 9.58 0.68
CA ASN A 431 3.70 8.68 -0.08
C ASN A 431 4.42 7.44 -0.67
N VAL A 432 5.72 7.30 -0.41
CA VAL A 432 6.50 6.07 -0.67
C VAL A 432 7.38 5.77 0.56
N PRO A 433 6.79 5.26 1.66
CA PRO A 433 7.50 5.02 2.91
C PRO A 433 8.46 3.82 2.85
N ILE A 434 8.18 2.83 1.99
CA ILE A 434 9.00 1.62 1.86
C ILE A 434 9.42 1.48 0.41
N VAL A 435 10.73 1.43 0.16
CA VAL A 435 11.26 0.84 -1.06
C VAL A 435 12.45 -0.04 -0.76
N ASP A 436 12.25 -1.34 -0.97
CA ASP A 436 13.16 -2.38 -0.57
C ASP A 436 13.57 -3.23 -1.78
N ILE A 437 14.77 -3.80 -1.68
CA ILE A 437 15.25 -4.80 -2.61
C ILE A 437 15.52 -6.07 -1.82
N TYR A 438 14.88 -7.15 -2.26
CA TYR A 438 15.06 -8.47 -1.69
C TYR A 438 15.74 -9.41 -2.68
N ALA A 439 16.57 -10.32 -2.16
CA ALA A 439 17.08 -11.47 -2.88
C ALA A 439 16.34 -12.73 -2.43
N CYS A 440 15.87 -13.50 -3.40
CA CYS A 440 15.26 -14.81 -3.21
C CYS A 440 16.12 -15.87 -3.91
N PRO A 441 16.31 -17.07 -3.32
CA PRO A 441 16.93 -18.19 -4.01
C PRO A 441 16.23 -18.50 -5.33
N ASP A 442 16.99 -18.86 -6.38
CA ASP A 442 16.37 -19.21 -7.66
C ASP A 442 15.38 -20.39 -7.53
N GLY A 443 14.27 -20.28 -8.27
CA GLY A 443 13.16 -21.24 -8.23
C GLY A 443 12.21 -21.09 -7.03
N SER A 444 12.49 -20.21 -6.05
CA SER A 444 11.51 -19.89 -5.00
C SER A 444 10.49 -18.84 -5.46
N VAL A 445 9.30 -18.86 -4.85
CA VAL A 445 8.31 -17.79 -5.03
C VAL A 445 8.83 -16.53 -4.36
N CYS A 446 9.10 -15.49 -5.15
CA CYS A 446 9.64 -14.22 -4.68
C CYS A 446 8.56 -13.14 -4.78
N THR A 447 7.92 -12.84 -3.65
CA THR A 447 6.84 -11.85 -3.52
C THR A 447 6.98 -11.10 -2.18
N PRO A 448 6.29 -9.95 -2.00
CA PRO A 448 6.24 -9.26 -0.71
C PRO A 448 5.77 -10.16 0.44
N PHE A 449 4.94 -11.15 0.13
CA PHE A 449 4.33 -12.07 1.10
C PHE A 449 5.19 -13.31 1.39
N SER A 450 6.27 -13.53 0.63
CA SER A 450 7.13 -14.69 0.81
C SER A 450 7.88 -14.64 2.13
N ALA A 451 7.88 -15.76 2.86
CA ALA A 451 8.68 -15.92 4.08
C ALA A 451 10.19 -16.04 3.77
N ASN A 452 10.54 -16.65 2.63
CA ASN A 452 11.91 -16.94 2.23
C ASN A 452 12.47 -15.86 1.29
N LYS A 453 12.62 -14.65 1.81
CA LYS A 453 13.26 -13.51 1.12
C LYS A 453 14.30 -12.85 2.03
N THR A 454 15.40 -12.40 1.46
CA THR A 454 16.47 -11.71 2.20
C THR A 454 16.50 -10.25 1.78
N LEU A 455 16.29 -9.33 2.72
CA LEU A 455 16.45 -7.89 2.45
C LEU A 455 17.93 -7.60 2.18
N ILE A 456 18.24 -7.07 1.00
CA ILE A 456 19.62 -6.75 0.58
C ILE A 456 19.86 -5.25 0.44
N TYR A 457 18.79 -4.45 0.35
CA TYR A 457 18.85 -3.00 0.36
C TYR A 457 17.50 -2.41 0.77
N SER A 458 17.51 -1.31 1.53
CA SER A 458 16.33 -0.53 1.89
C SER A 458 16.64 0.95 1.66
N ALA A 459 15.78 1.62 0.91
CA ALA A 459 15.93 3.03 0.59
C ALA A 459 15.27 3.93 1.64
N PRO A 460 15.77 5.17 1.83
CA PRO A 460 15.05 6.17 2.61
C PRO A 460 13.68 6.46 2.00
N ALA A 461 12.68 6.54 2.87
CA ALA A 461 11.33 7.00 2.61
C ALA A 461 11.31 8.33 1.85
N ARG A 462 10.32 8.53 0.98
CA ARG A 462 10.25 9.71 0.11
C ARG A 462 8.86 9.94 -0.45
N SER A 463 8.68 11.11 -1.05
CA SER A 463 7.48 11.46 -1.81
C SER A 463 7.72 11.44 -3.32
N LEU A 464 6.67 11.14 -4.07
CA LEU A 464 6.59 11.37 -5.51
C LEU A 464 6.60 12.87 -5.79
N SER A 465 7.41 13.29 -6.77
CA SER A 465 7.42 14.65 -7.34
C SER A 465 6.96 14.54 -8.79
N ASP A 466 5.91 15.26 -9.16
CA ASP A 466 5.26 15.15 -10.48
C ASP A 466 4.90 13.69 -10.85
N GLY A 467 4.39 12.94 -9.87
CA GLY A 467 3.99 11.53 -10.03
C GLY A 467 5.16 10.56 -10.14
N LYS A 468 6.41 10.98 -9.91
CA LYS A 468 7.60 10.13 -10.05
C LYS A 468 8.60 10.32 -8.92
N THR A 469 9.31 9.26 -8.57
CA THR A 469 10.53 9.34 -7.76
C THR A 469 11.57 8.34 -8.25
N THR A 470 12.85 8.69 -8.10
CA THR A 470 13.97 7.83 -8.48
C THR A 470 14.87 7.62 -7.27
N VAL A 471 15.36 6.39 -7.12
CA VAL A 471 16.22 5.97 -6.03
C VAL A 471 17.45 5.30 -6.61
N SER A 472 18.61 5.70 -6.11
CA SER A 472 19.88 5.06 -6.47
C SER A 472 20.38 4.26 -5.27
N GLY A 473 20.20 2.94 -5.34
CA GLY A 473 20.80 2.00 -4.42
C GLY A 473 22.28 1.84 -4.70
N LYS A 474 23.10 2.00 -3.66
CA LYS A 474 24.55 1.76 -3.69
C LYS A 474 24.87 0.66 -2.70
N ASP A 475 25.97 -0.03 -2.96
CA ASP A 475 26.53 -1.05 -2.09
C ASP A 475 25.60 -2.24 -1.80
N ILE A 476 24.78 -2.64 -2.78
CA ILE A 476 23.87 -3.77 -2.67
C ILE A 476 24.70 -5.06 -2.72
N LYS A 477 24.59 -5.90 -1.69
CA LYS A 477 25.35 -7.14 -1.53
C LYS A 477 24.45 -8.36 -1.48
N PHE A 478 24.89 -9.43 -2.11
CA PHE A 478 24.17 -10.71 -2.12
C PHE A 478 24.66 -11.62 -0.99
N PRO A 479 23.78 -12.48 -0.44
CA PRO A 479 24.11 -13.31 0.72
C PRO A 479 25.15 -14.41 0.43
N GLY A 480 25.47 -14.68 -0.83
CA GLY A 480 26.48 -15.64 -1.24
C GLY A 480 26.45 -15.90 -2.73
N GLU A 481 27.18 -16.93 -3.16
CA GLU A 481 27.19 -17.41 -4.53
C GLU A 481 25.87 -18.09 -4.91
N GLY A 482 25.53 -18.02 -6.20
CA GLY A 482 24.38 -18.71 -6.77
C GLY A 482 23.52 -17.82 -7.65
N LYS A 483 22.39 -18.37 -8.07
CA LYS A 483 21.37 -17.64 -8.82
C LYS A 483 20.32 -17.10 -7.86
N PHE A 484 19.99 -15.82 -8.03
CA PHE A 484 18.97 -15.15 -7.24
C PHE A 484 17.94 -14.51 -8.13
N THR A 485 16.69 -14.56 -7.68
CA THR A 485 15.64 -13.67 -8.15
C THR A 485 15.69 -12.41 -7.29
N VAL A 486 15.83 -11.25 -7.92
CA VAL A 486 15.86 -9.94 -7.26
C VAL A 486 14.48 -9.33 -7.35
N MET A 487 13.92 -8.94 -6.21
CA MET A 487 12.63 -8.29 -6.11
C MET A 487 12.82 -6.85 -5.69
N VAL A 488 12.40 -5.91 -6.53
CA VAL A 488 12.21 -4.52 -6.14
C VAL A 488 10.77 -4.38 -5.68
N HIS A 489 10.57 -3.91 -4.44
CA HIS A 489 9.26 -3.77 -3.82
C HIS A 489 9.09 -2.34 -3.31
N ALA A 490 7.98 -1.71 -3.67
CA ALA A 490 7.59 -0.40 -3.13
C ALA A 490 6.20 -0.48 -2.52
N VAL A 491 5.99 0.22 -1.42
CA VAL A 491 4.68 0.37 -0.79
C VAL A 491 4.21 1.80 -0.99
N LEU A 492 2.99 1.96 -1.49
CA LEU A 492 2.32 3.25 -1.61
C LEU A 492 1.10 3.27 -0.69
N PRO A 493 1.08 4.12 0.35
CA PRO A 493 -0.07 4.26 1.23
C PRO A 493 -1.28 4.76 0.46
N ASN A 494 -2.43 4.18 0.78
CA ASN A 494 -3.74 4.62 0.35
C ASN A 494 -4.54 4.99 1.61
N THR A 495 -5.67 5.67 1.49
CA THR A 495 -6.37 6.22 2.67
C THR A 495 -6.67 5.22 3.81
N ALA A 496 -6.97 3.94 3.53
CA ALA A 496 -7.23 2.90 4.56
C ALA A 496 -6.41 1.61 4.41
N ASP A 497 -5.70 1.50 3.30
CA ASP A 497 -5.01 0.30 2.86
C ASP A 497 -3.73 0.76 2.15
N ARG A 498 -3.12 -0.12 1.36
CA ARG A 498 -1.91 0.23 0.62
C ARG A 498 -1.81 -0.55 -0.66
N ILE A 499 -0.98 -0.02 -1.55
CA ILE A 499 -0.64 -0.64 -2.81
C ILE A 499 0.80 -1.14 -2.71
N ASP A 500 0.97 -2.46 -2.73
CA ASP A 500 2.29 -3.09 -2.82
C ASP A 500 2.61 -3.31 -4.29
N MET A 501 3.70 -2.70 -4.75
CA MET A 501 4.22 -2.79 -6.10
C MET A 501 5.46 -3.67 -6.14
N MET A 502 5.59 -4.51 -7.15
CA MET A 502 6.73 -5.40 -7.34
C MET A 502 7.19 -5.47 -8.80
N ALA A 503 8.51 -5.49 -9.00
CA ALA A 503 9.12 -5.91 -10.24
C ALA A 503 10.27 -6.90 -9.94
N LEU A 504 10.52 -7.84 -10.86
CA LEU A 504 11.48 -8.91 -10.67
C LEU A 504 12.61 -8.87 -11.70
N GLY A 505 13.79 -9.29 -11.27
CA GLY A 505 14.97 -9.46 -12.11
C GLY A 505 15.69 -10.74 -11.72
N SER A 506 16.66 -11.16 -12.53
CA SER A 506 17.51 -12.30 -12.22
C SER A 506 18.97 -11.89 -12.20
N ILE A 507 19.74 -12.47 -11.30
CA ILE A 507 21.19 -12.26 -11.24
C ILE A 507 21.89 -13.56 -10.89
N THR A 508 23.10 -13.73 -11.43
CA THR A 508 24.01 -14.80 -11.06
C THR A 508 25.19 -14.19 -10.32
N VAL A 509 25.48 -14.72 -9.13
CA VAL A 509 26.62 -14.37 -8.30
C VAL A 509 27.63 -15.50 -8.40
N GLY A 510 28.73 -15.23 -9.09
CA GLY A 510 29.82 -16.16 -9.34
C GLY A 510 30.88 -16.11 -8.24
N ASN A 511 31.76 -17.10 -8.25
CA ASN A 511 32.86 -17.21 -7.30
C ASN A 511 33.93 -16.15 -7.56
N ALA A 512 34.38 -15.43 -6.53
CA ALA A 512 35.42 -14.40 -6.66
C ALA A 512 36.77 -14.97 -7.16
N ASP A 513 37.02 -16.26 -6.92
CA ASP A 513 38.24 -16.96 -7.32
C ASP A 513 38.13 -17.65 -8.71
N GLY A 514 37.04 -17.41 -9.45
CA GLY A 514 36.69 -18.15 -10.67
C GLY A 514 36.98 -17.46 -12.00
N LYS A 515 37.61 -16.27 -12.04
CA LYS A 515 38.17 -15.73 -13.29
C LYS A 515 39.48 -16.44 -13.64
N GLU A 516 39.39 -17.72 -13.99
CA GLU A 516 40.16 -18.15 -15.16
C GLU A 516 39.60 -17.37 -16.33
N SER A 517 40.46 -16.56 -16.93
CA SER A 517 40.22 -15.84 -18.17
C SER A 517 39.89 -16.82 -19.31
N SER A 518 38.66 -17.33 -19.35
CA SER A 518 38.10 -18.00 -20.52
C SER A 518 37.54 -16.92 -21.43
N GLY A 519 38.44 -16.37 -22.23
CA GLY A 519 38.08 -15.52 -23.36
C GLY A 519 37.31 -16.30 -24.42
N GLY A 520 36.35 -15.63 -25.04
CA GLY A 520 35.75 -16.05 -26.31
C GLY A 520 34.53 -15.18 -26.65
N GLY A 521 34.58 -14.24 -27.59
CA GLY A 521 35.68 -13.87 -28.46
C GLY A 521 35.37 -12.64 -29.32
N SER A 522 36.43 -11.95 -29.72
CA SER A 522 36.49 -11.17 -30.96
C SER A 522 37.97 -10.93 -31.33
N ASN A 523 38.41 -11.64 -32.37
CA ASN A 523 39.57 -11.38 -33.25
C ASN A 523 40.95 -11.03 -32.64
N THR A 524 41.62 -12.01 -32.01
CA THR A 524 43.03 -11.93 -31.59
C THR A 524 43.96 -12.94 -32.30
N THR A 525 43.65 -13.38 -33.51
CA THR A 525 44.56 -14.24 -34.30
C THR A 525 45.60 -13.46 -35.13
N LEU A 526 45.58 -12.12 -35.13
CA LEU A 526 46.50 -11.30 -35.94
C LEU A 526 47.72 -10.75 -35.17
N ILE A 527 47.69 -10.72 -33.83
CA ILE A 527 48.70 -9.98 -33.04
C ILE A 527 49.90 -10.85 -32.65
N VAL A 528 49.72 -12.17 -32.46
CA VAL A 528 50.83 -13.07 -32.09
C VAL A 528 51.82 -13.28 -33.25
N VAL A 529 51.34 -13.25 -34.50
CA VAL A 529 52.22 -13.34 -35.69
C VAL A 529 53.10 -12.08 -35.81
N ILE A 530 52.57 -10.90 -35.47
CA ILE A 530 53.33 -9.64 -35.55
C ILE A 530 54.40 -9.58 -34.46
N VAL A 531 54.10 -10.02 -33.24
CA VAL A 531 55.10 -10.02 -32.15
C VAL A 531 56.22 -11.04 -32.41
N VAL A 532 55.91 -12.23 -32.94
CA VAL A 532 56.94 -13.22 -33.30
C VAL A 532 57.79 -12.76 -34.50
N VAL A 533 57.20 -12.09 -35.50
CA VAL A 533 57.94 -11.52 -36.63
C VAL A 533 58.80 -10.32 -36.19
N VAL A 534 58.31 -9.45 -35.31
CA VAL A 534 59.09 -8.32 -34.77
C VAL A 534 60.23 -8.82 -33.87
N VAL A 535 60.00 -9.85 -33.05
CA VAL A 535 61.06 -10.48 -32.24
C VAL A 535 62.06 -11.21 -33.14
N LEU A 536 61.64 -11.90 -34.21
CA LEU A 536 62.55 -12.52 -35.17
C LEU A 536 63.35 -11.50 -35.96
N VAL A 537 62.76 -10.37 -36.38
CA VAL A 537 63.47 -9.27 -37.07
C VAL A 537 64.42 -8.55 -36.11
N LEU A 538 64.07 -8.38 -34.84
CA LEU A 538 64.96 -7.83 -33.81
C LEU A 538 66.10 -8.79 -33.48
N VAL A 539 65.84 -10.11 -33.41
CA VAL A 539 66.88 -11.13 -33.18
C VAL A 539 67.81 -11.26 -34.38
N LEU A 540 67.28 -11.22 -35.61
CA LEU A 540 68.08 -11.23 -36.85
C LEU A 540 68.87 -9.92 -37.02
N GLY A 541 68.26 -8.77 -36.70
CA GLY A 541 68.92 -7.47 -36.68
C GLY A 541 70.03 -7.38 -35.63
N PHE A 542 69.79 -7.92 -34.43
CA PHE A 542 70.78 -7.98 -33.36
C PHE A 542 71.90 -8.98 -33.66
N ALA A 543 71.60 -10.11 -34.30
CA ALA A 543 72.61 -11.06 -34.76
C ALA A 543 73.48 -10.48 -35.88
N TRP A 544 72.89 -9.73 -36.82
CA TRP A 544 73.63 -9.04 -37.88
C TRP A 544 74.51 -7.89 -37.33
N TYR A 545 73.98 -7.12 -36.37
CA TYR A 545 74.73 -6.07 -35.67
C TYR A 545 75.89 -6.64 -34.83
N LYS A 546 75.67 -7.74 -34.09
CA LYS A 546 76.70 -8.41 -33.29
C LYS A 546 77.78 -9.07 -34.14
N ARG A 547 77.43 -9.56 -35.35
CA ARG A 547 78.41 -10.07 -36.33
C ARG A 547 79.29 -8.95 -36.90
N ARG A 548 78.76 -7.71 -36.98
CA ARG A 548 79.51 -6.52 -37.40
C ARG A 548 80.39 -5.93 -36.27
N GLN A 549 79.97 -6.05 -35.00
CA GLN A 549 80.78 -5.62 -33.85
C GLN A 549 81.92 -6.57 -33.47
N ARG A 550 81.78 -7.88 -33.72
CA ARG A 550 82.87 -8.87 -33.47
C ARG A 550 84.08 -8.72 -34.40
N GLN A 551 84.02 -7.82 -35.39
CA GLN A 551 85.19 -7.41 -36.18
C GLN A 551 85.89 -6.15 -35.63
N ARG A 552 85.44 -5.57 -34.50
CA ARG A 552 85.95 -4.27 -34.02
C ARG A 552 86.48 -4.19 -32.59
N MET A 553 86.43 -5.22 -31.77
CA MET A 553 86.95 -5.12 -30.40
C MET A 553 87.61 -6.41 -29.93
N ASP A 554 88.85 -6.63 -30.40
CA ASP A 554 89.91 -7.07 -29.49
C ASP A 554 90.18 -5.92 -28.52
N LYS A 555 89.81 -6.10 -27.24
CA LYS A 555 90.55 -5.65 -26.04
C LYS A 555 89.67 -5.67 -24.79
N LEU A 556 90.24 -6.32 -23.78
CA LEU A 556 90.10 -6.08 -22.33
C LEU A 556 88.86 -6.65 -21.59
N ASN A 557 89.12 -7.85 -21.05
CA ASN A 557 88.96 -8.39 -19.69
C ASN A 557 88.18 -7.67 -18.55
N PRO A 558 87.73 -8.47 -17.53
CA PRO A 558 86.54 -8.25 -16.71
C PRO A 558 86.79 -8.19 -15.18
N VAL A 559 85.80 -7.76 -14.38
CA VAL A 559 85.72 -7.95 -12.90
C VAL A 559 84.22 -7.88 -12.50
N MET A 560 83.53 -8.99 -12.17
CA MET A 560 83.39 -9.74 -10.89
C MET A 560 82.37 -9.18 -9.86
N PHE A 561 81.41 -10.07 -9.49
CA PHE A 561 80.77 -10.39 -8.18
C PHE A 561 80.22 -9.26 -7.29
N GLY A 562 79.17 -9.44 -6.49
CA GLY A 562 78.45 -10.60 -5.95
C GLY A 562 77.55 -10.11 -4.80
N ALA A 563 76.51 -10.87 -4.48
CA ALA A 563 75.44 -10.56 -3.51
C ALA A 563 75.82 -10.91 -2.03
N PRO A 564 74.86 -11.10 -1.08
CA PRO A 564 74.45 -10.26 0.06
C PRO A 564 74.77 -10.97 1.42
N PRO A 565 73.91 -11.08 2.47
CA PRO A 565 73.08 -10.18 3.30
C PRO A 565 73.46 -10.26 4.84
N ILE A 566 72.66 -9.70 5.77
CA ILE A 566 72.20 -10.26 7.09
C ILE A 566 71.52 -9.18 7.97
N ALA A 567 70.61 -9.62 8.85
CA ALA A 567 69.63 -8.87 9.66
C ALA A 567 70.05 -8.48 11.10
N ARG A 568 69.21 -7.57 11.67
CA ARG A 568 68.71 -7.40 13.06
C ARG A 568 69.37 -6.42 14.09
N SER A 569 68.48 -5.55 14.61
CA SER A 569 68.29 -5.05 16.00
C SER A 569 69.07 -3.81 16.52
N THR A 570 68.36 -2.72 16.90
CA THR A 570 68.16 -2.26 18.32
C THR A 570 67.46 -0.89 18.46
N ASN A 571 66.47 -0.83 19.38
CA ASN A 571 66.02 0.21 20.34
C ASN A 571 66.00 1.73 20.01
N HIS A 572 64.92 2.47 20.35
CA HIS A 572 64.66 3.05 21.70
C HIS A 572 63.48 4.07 21.73
N ASN A 573 62.75 4.06 22.86
CA ASN A 573 62.07 5.17 23.58
C ASN A 573 60.52 5.18 23.72
N LEU A 574 60.13 5.12 25.00
CA LEU A 574 58.86 5.38 25.71
C LEU A 574 58.90 6.85 26.24
N PRO A 575 57.84 7.50 26.84
CA PRO A 575 57.02 6.90 27.91
C PRO A 575 55.57 7.41 28.21
N THR A 576 54.88 6.61 29.07
CA THR A 576 53.92 6.94 30.17
C THR A 576 52.53 7.51 29.83
N ALA A 577 51.39 7.14 30.44
CA ALA A 577 51.03 6.49 31.72
C ALA A 577 49.62 5.80 31.58
N SER A 578 49.40 4.52 31.88
CA SER A 578 49.09 3.84 33.17
C SER A 578 47.61 3.80 33.63
N ARG A 579 47.03 2.57 33.58
CA ARG A 579 46.11 1.83 34.51
C ARG A 579 44.74 2.48 34.86
N GLY A 580 43.58 1.80 34.70
CA GLY A 580 43.13 0.50 35.26
C GLY A 580 42.29 0.79 36.54
N SER A 581 41.16 0.21 36.93
CA SER A 581 40.41 -1.04 36.65
C SER A 581 39.06 -1.01 37.43
N MET A 582 38.03 -1.74 36.96
CA MET A 582 36.89 -2.40 37.66
C MET A 582 36.14 -1.71 38.83
N SER A 583 34.80 -1.56 38.71
CA SER A 583 33.77 -2.26 39.51
C SER A 583 32.38 -1.59 39.43
N SER A 584 31.33 -2.40 39.64
CA SER A 584 29.88 -2.23 39.50
C SER A 584 29.15 -1.29 40.49
N GLU A 585 28.15 -0.53 39.94
CA GLU A 585 26.85 0.00 40.47
C GLU A 585 26.77 0.79 41.81
N PRO A 586 25.71 1.59 42.13
CA PRO A 586 24.61 2.21 41.35
C PRO A 586 24.38 3.73 41.65
N SER A 587 23.35 4.32 41.04
CA SER A 587 22.60 5.55 41.45
C SER A 587 22.97 6.94 40.89
N GLY A 588 21.94 7.52 40.26
CA GLY A 588 21.57 8.91 39.96
C GLY A 588 22.48 10.09 40.29
N SER A 589 22.72 10.93 39.28
CA SER A 589 22.62 12.39 39.37
C SER A 589 22.69 13.01 37.97
N PHE A 590 21.62 13.71 37.58
CA PHE A 590 21.59 14.59 36.41
C PHE A 590 22.31 15.90 36.75
N GLY A 591 23.38 16.21 36.01
CA GLY A 591 24.07 17.49 36.09
C GLY A 591 23.34 18.58 35.31
N TYR A 592 22.96 19.66 35.99
CA TYR A 592 22.50 20.91 35.37
C TYR A 592 23.67 21.61 34.67
N HIS A 593 23.63 21.70 33.33
CA HIS A 593 24.44 22.67 32.61
C HIS A 593 23.69 23.99 32.48
N ARG A 594 24.27 25.02 33.10
CA ARG A 594 23.88 26.43 33.00
C ARG A 594 24.21 26.92 31.59
N ALA A 595 23.21 27.36 30.83
CA ALA A 595 23.43 27.97 29.53
C ALA A 595 24.08 29.36 29.69
N GLU A 596 25.26 29.55 29.10
CA GLU A 596 25.90 30.85 28.93
C GLU A 596 25.27 31.62 27.76
N ARG A 597 25.30 32.96 27.87
CA ARG A 597 24.73 33.92 26.91
C ARG A 597 25.49 33.91 25.59
N SER A 598 24.74 33.96 24.48
CA SER A 598 25.25 34.16 23.13
C SER A 598 25.86 35.56 22.95
N PRO A 599 26.93 35.73 22.14
CA PRO A 599 27.50 37.04 21.84
C PRO A 599 26.65 37.80 20.81
N ALA A 600 26.59 39.12 21.01
CA ALA A 600 26.04 40.09 20.06
C ALA A 600 27.06 40.45 18.96
N GLU A 601 26.56 41.19 17.97
CA GLU A 601 27.21 41.81 16.81
C GLU A 601 27.20 40.94 15.54
N GLY A 602 26.74 41.39 14.38
CA GLY A 602 26.26 42.71 13.97
C GLY A 602 26.11 42.72 12.44
N GLY A 603 25.12 43.44 11.94
CA GLY A 603 25.01 43.81 10.52
C GLY A 603 24.02 42.98 9.68
N HIS A 604 22.76 43.42 9.64
CA HIS A 604 22.14 44.08 8.49
C HIS A 604 20.62 44.21 8.72
N SER A 605 20.10 45.37 8.36
CA SER A 605 18.82 45.94 8.77
C SER A 605 17.64 45.57 7.86
N LEU A 606 16.46 45.41 8.49
CA LEU A 606 15.11 45.87 8.08
C LEU A 606 14.47 45.15 6.86
N GLU A 607 13.24 44.61 6.88
CA GLU A 607 12.05 44.78 7.74
C GLU A 607 11.21 43.49 7.73
N ARG A 608 10.81 42.99 8.91
CA ARG A 608 9.64 42.13 9.10
C ARG A 608 8.83 42.71 10.27
N HIS A 609 7.61 43.14 9.98
CA HIS A 609 6.69 43.74 10.96
C HIS A 609 6.27 42.72 12.02
N HIS A 610 6.35 43.14 13.28
CA HIS A 610 5.78 42.48 14.45
C HIS A 610 4.28 42.78 14.60
N ASP A 611 3.63 41.83 15.26
CA ASP A 611 2.22 41.71 15.62
C ASP A 611 1.61 42.91 16.35
N SER A 612 0.34 43.20 16.03
CA SER A 612 -0.56 43.93 16.93
C SER A 612 -1.67 42.99 17.40
N LEU A 613 -1.68 42.73 18.71
CA LEU A 613 -2.74 42.08 19.47
C LEU A 613 -4.06 42.86 19.31
N SER A 614 -5.09 42.24 18.72
CA SER A 614 -6.49 42.69 18.85
C SER A 614 -7.23 41.79 19.83
N TYR A 615 -7.54 42.35 21.00
CA TYR A 615 -8.33 41.76 22.07
C TYR A 615 -9.82 41.88 21.73
N ASP A 616 -10.55 40.76 21.60
CA ASP A 616 -12.01 40.73 21.45
C ASP A 616 -12.68 40.36 22.79
N PRO A 617 -13.37 41.30 23.46
CA PRO A 617 -13.99 41.09 24.77
C PRO A 617 -15.33 40.32 24.73
N TYR A 618 -15.83 39.88 23.57
CA TYR A 618 -17.16 39.24 23.47
C TYR A 618 -17.15 37.71 23.45
N GLN A 619 -15.99 37.05 23.55
CA GLN A 619 -15.88 35.59 23.45
C GLN A 619 -15.88 34.79 24.78
N ARG A 620 -16.41 35.32 25.89
CA ARG A 620 -16.66 34.48 27.08
C ARG A 620 -18.07 34.57 27.64
N GLN A 621 -18.63 33.40 27.92
CA GLN A 621 -19.77 33.21 28.82
C GLN A 621 -19.45 33.87 30.17
N SER A 622 -20.38 34.68 30.66
CA SER A 622 -20.21 35.47 31.88
C SER A 622 -19.97 34.58 33.11
N PHE A 623 -19.11 35.07 34.00
CA PHE A 623 -18.77 34.51 35.32
C PHE A 623 -19.96 34.39 36.31
N MET A 624 -21.19 34.53 35.82
CA MET A 624 -22.42 34.45 36.63
C MET A 624 -22.96 33.02 36.77
N ASN A 625 -22.35 32.01 36.12
CA ASN A 625 -22.82 30.62 36.10
C ASN A 625 -21.92 29.60 36.82
N MET A 626 -21.00 30.04 37.69
CA MET A 626 -20.26 29.12 38.57
C MET A 626 -21.03 28.94 39.88
N SER A 627 -21.42 27.70 40.20
CA SER A 627 -22.00 27.37 41.50
C SER A 627 -20.93 27.40 42.59
N VAL A 628 -21.37 27.65 43.83
CA VAL A 628 -20.55 27.96 45.02
C VAL A 628 -19.54 26.87 45.41
N ASP A 629 -19.57 25.69 44.78
CA ASP A 629 -18.63 24.59 45.02
C ASP A 629 -17.35 24.63 44.15
N GLU A 630 -17.20 25.64 43.26
CA GLU A 630 -16.06 25.75 42.33
C GLU A 630 -14.95 26.75 42.74
N SER A 631 -14.79 27.09 44.03
CA SER A 631 -13.68 27.94 44.49
C SER A 631 -12.58 27.16 45.22
N ASN A 632 -11.70 26.50 44.46
CA ASN A 632 -10.42 25.98 44.97
C ASN A 632 -9.22 26.59 44.20
N LEU A 633 -9.23 27.92 44.07
CA LEU A 633 -8.07 28.68 43.64
C LEU A 633 -7.50 29.42 44.85
N SER A 634 -6.45 28.88 45.46
CA SER A 634 -5.61 29.61 46.41
C SER A 634 -4.42 30.22 45.67
N PHE A 635 -4.33 31.55 45.68
CA PHE A 635 -3.15 32.27 45.20
C PHE A 635 -2.30 32.64 46.42
N ALA A 636 -1.07 32.14 46.48
CA ALA A 636 -0.06 32.62 47.42
C ALA A 636 0.68 33.80 46.78
N PHE A 637 0.57 34.99 47.37
CA PHE A 637 1.42 36.13 47.02
C PHE A 637 2.76 35.97 47.74
N SER A 638 3.88 36.15 47.03
CA SER A 638 5.18 36.31 47.67
C SER A 638 5.20 37.64 48.43
N ASP A 639 5.63 37.60 49.70
CA ASP A 639 5.51 38.66 50.71
C ASP A 639 6.31 39.96 50.48
N ASP A 640 6.64 40.33 49.24
CA ASP A 640 7.27 41.62 48.96
C ASP A 640 6.46 42.38 47.90
N HIS A 641 5.78 43.44 48.35
CA HIS A 641 4.99 44.46 47.63
C HIS A 641 3.47 44.24 47.62
N ARG A 642 2.80 44.67 48.71
CA ARG A 642 1.39 45.06 48.68
C ARG A 642 1.27 46.59 48.50
N PRO A 643 0.66 47.10 47.42
CA PRO A 643 0.05 48.42 47.43
C PRO A 643 -1.31 48.32 48.14
N SER A 644 -1.52 49.12 49.17
CA SER A 644 -2.82 49.32 49.82
C SER A 644 -3.76 50.07 48.87
N ILE A 645 -4.94 49.53 48.59
CA ILE A 645 -6.03 50.30 47.99
C ILE A 645 -7.28 50.14 48.86
N GLU A 646 -7.75 51.29 49.34
CA GLU A 646 -8.99 51.52 50.06
C GLU A 646 -10.20 51.10 49.22
N SER A 647 -11.17 50.46 49.86
CA SER A 647 -12.46 50.14 49.27
C SER A 647 -13.40 51.34 49.37
N GLU A 648 -13.76 51.93 48.23
CA GLU A 648 -15.01 52.70 48.10
C GLU A 648 -16.06 51.79 47.46
N ALA A 649 -17.10 51.53 48.24
CA ALA A 649 -18.31 50.85 47.82
C ALA A 649 -19.17 51.79 46.98
N TYR A 650 -19.76 51.26 45.89
CA TYR A 650 -21.03 51.76 45.38
C TYR A 650 -21.93 50.60 44.96
N ASP A 651 -23.10 50.57 45.61
CA ASP A 651 -24.33 49.88 45.23
C ASP A 651 -24.75 50.24 43.79
N VAL A 652 -25.10 49.24 42.97
CA VAL A 652 -26.46 48.93 42.46
C VAL A 652 -26.45 47.51 41.90
#